data_AF-V9W420-F1
#
_entry.id   AF-V9W420-F1
#
_cell.length_a   1.000
_cell.length_b   1.000
_cell.length_c   1.000
_cell.angle_alpha   90.00
_cell.angle_beta   90.00
_cell.angle_gamma   90.00
#
_symmetry.space_group_name_H-M   'P 1'
#
loop_
_entity.id
_entity.type
_entity.pdbx_description
1 polymer ?
#
loop_
_entity_poly.entity_id
_entity_poly.type
_entity_poly.pdbx_seq_one_letter_code
_entity_poly.pdbx_strand_id
1 'polypeptide(L)'
;MNKKNWLMLLLISFLGFLGMFLTYTVQAYAYTPHLPGPVDYGIKGSKKDSWVSGRKLVYDIYSGVDGKEKWQITNRDYGYGSQPYLEFSGWSALLGWHHHSAGNQKTYIWAQNQRTGKSLFYLAEMKGLSASKDLEYNRQSPTGPIYKPCSEGTYNTSNESCNMYYDHVGFTAYIPLQELFPEGVSDDVWELRIIKNVDGRVVYDELKLPFHFDSLRFGSGEISLDSGIDAESLRMIDSGVVRRNYPRESGWSGGRYFTPGNIYQRITQNEENTVVWYGVTSPHDGNAVRWASGAYWRFEGKPAILSYKRRVVQATIRHVDANTKKLLREDKKELQAGEHYQLKPEPKGTFADENGNPYVASPAGQVFEGTAEPDMSFTFTYKASLPDPSKPGGGADEGFTDGQAKGEFLWELRRTNPSKPSQVLLNSDFSVTGKHFAVRNTTHQVSVPGVFSKKKEKPIQEIVDTGKVIGKGLSVDFSYEYTNHYNENYVCTEKQNGECFKWEFKDKTPDWTKAETYHLSKLYGSEVTVPIDPTFGKRIELPGAKSLQNQQFTVGRKKGFEGSRKPVSKTYYEGFKLSNASEAKDVNQLETQSWLNLSPGVLEYQVELPTDSHTASSFAFLNKNGGGDYYPVDVDKSLQSKYANQTPDSYSAYAFPLAVEKLTDQGIQGGKRQYQLGWTSDYFFPAEHTGFIQSYPYAKRVKEGRKPSQEEIKRYIEEQAKQQYKQQTGQDWQDSFLHLEHPVSRYYLPIEADSKLKPKEQYENKVVLRNMGLNDVTFVYGQTFSFDRYLVGNVLDDAYVVEQHDPLVPMSSYPHQVTVKREQQQAIYDLLKDQVHEEKLFGFRRTNRGFYDRVNKIVNLGL
;
A
#
# COMPACT_ATOMS: atom_id res chain seq x y z
N MET A 1 75.18 69.78 95.22
CA MET A 1 75.96 68.75 95.99
C MET A 1 76.75 67.87 95.01
N ASN A 2 77.61 66.94 95.45
CA ASN A 2 78.93 66.62 94.83
C ASN A 2 79.13 65.22 94.15
N LYS A 3 79.99 65.20 93.10
CA LYS A 3 81.13 64.29 92.69
C LYS A 3 81.18 62.71 92.81
N LYS A 4 81.60 62.07 91.67
CA LYS A 4 82.75 61.09 91.40
C LYS A 4 82.65 59.51 91.37
N ASN A 5 83.15 58.93 90.23
CA ASN A 5 84.18 57.83 90.02
C ASN A 5 83.91 56.27 89.81
N TRP A 6 84.66 55.69 88.81
CA TRP A 6 85.31 54.33 88.66
C TRP A 6 84.59 53.04 88.09
N LEU A 7 85.29 51.90 87.74
CA LEU A 7 86.13 51.54 86.54
C LEU A 7 86.54 50.00 86.49
N MET A 8 86.62 49.35 85.29
CA MET A 8 87.60 48.28 84.85
C MET A 8 87.53 46.75 85.25
N LEU A 9 88.03 45.86 84.34
CA LEU A 9 88.53 44.44 84.42
C LEU A 9 87.76 43.22 83.76
N LEU A 10 88.38 42.64 82.70
CA LEU A 10 88.56 41.21 82.21
C LEU A 10 87.39 40.19 82.05
N LEU A 11 87.23 39.33 81.02
CA LEU A 11 87.97 38.88 79.79
C LEU A 11 88.92 37.64 79.92
N ILE A 12 88.85 36.68 78.96
CA ILE A 12 89.77 35.53 78.57
C ILE A 12 89.12 34.11 78.48
N SER A 13 89.49 33.34 77.42
CA SER A 13 89.22 31.90 77.10
C SER A 13 87.79 31.44 76.74
N PHE A 14 87.43 30.83 75.60
CA PHE A 14 88.05 30.55 74.26
C PHE A 14 88.57 29.13 73.89
N LEU A 15 87.97 28.54 72.83
CA LEU A 15 88.40 27.48 71.85
C LEU A 15 88.66 25.98 72.20
N GLY A 16 88.05 25.09 71.39
CA GLY A 16 88.52 23.72 71.14
C GLY A 16 87.57 22.79 70.34
N PHE A 17 88.09 22.12 69.31
CA PHE A 17 87.61 20.90 68.61
C PHE A 17 86.47 20.91 67.56
N LEU A 18 86.69 20.09 66.53
CA LEU A 18 85.92 19.91 65.30
C LEU A 18 86.25 18.52 64.69
N GLY A 19 85.27 17.87 64.04
CA GLY A 19 85.51 16.90 62.96
C GLY A 19 85.49 15.38 63.28
N MET A 20 84.39 14.70 62.92
CA MET A 20 84.41 13.32 62.42
C MET A 20 83.08 12.90 61.73
N PHE A 21 83.20 12.13 60.64
CA PHE A 21 82.18 11.31 59.92
C PHE A 21 81.19 11.91 58.88
N LEU A 22 81.11 11.15 57.78
CA LEU A 22 80.22 11.26 56.60
C LEU A 22 79.42 9.96 56.46
N THR A 23 78.11 10.05 56.20
CA THR A 23 77.29 9.17 55.32
C THR A 23 75.83 9.63 55.39
N TYR A 24 75.02 9.31 54.36
CA TYR A 24 73.71 9.92 54.05
C TYR A 24 73.78 11.41 53.69
N THR A 25 74.09 11.72 52.43
CA THR A 25 73.66 13.00 51.84
C THR A 25 72.19 12.93 51.47
N VAL A 26 71.32 12.94 52.49
CA VAL A 26 70.02 13.58 52.33
C VAL A 26 70.32 14.97 51.80
N GLN A 27 69.75 15.35 50.66
CA GLN A 27 69.84 16.72 50.18
C GLN A 27 68.96 17.57 51.09
N ALA A 28 69.52 17.93 52.25
CA ALA A 28 68.84 18.69 53.27
C ALA A 28 68.60 20.10 52.74
N TYR A 29 67.40 20.32 52.19
CA TYR A 29 66.90 21.65 51.89
C TYR A 29 67.01 22.47 53.18
N ALA A 30 67.72 23.61 53.10
CA ALA A 30 67.99 24.46 54.27
C ALA A 30 66.71 25.00 54.94
N TYR A 31 65.57 24.88 54.25
CA TYR A 31 64.24 25.21 54.70
C TYR A 31 63.21 24.29 54.03
N THR A 32 62.14 23.96 54.76
CA THR A 32 60.91 23.35 54.24
C THR A 32 59.71 23.88 55.04
N PRO A 33 58.55 24.15 54.42
CA PRO A 33 57.36 24.62 55.16
C PRO A 33 56.70 23.52 56.00
N HIS A 34 56.94 22.24 55.67
CA HIS A 34 56.36 21.11 56.39
C HIS A 34 57.05 20.89 57.74
N LEU A 35 56.28 20.61 58.77
CA LEU A 35 56.80 20.46 60.13
C LEU A 35 57.24 19.02 60.40
N PRO A 36 58.38 18.81 61.09
CA PRO A 36 58.83 17.47 61.51
C PRO A 36 58.04 16.90 62.70
N GLY A 37 57.07 17.64 63.25
CA GLY A 37 56.26 17.25 64.39
C GLY A 37 55.17 18.27 64.72
N PRO A 38 54.26 17.97 65.67
CA PRO A 38 53.17 18.86 66.03
C PRO A 38 53.67 20.16 66.66
N VAL A 39 53.00 21.27 66.34
CA VAL A 39 53.22 22.59 66.97
C VAL A 39 52.06 22.87 67.91
N ASP A 40 52.38 23.19 69.16
CA ASP A 40 51.42 23.80 70.08
C ASP A 40 51.01 25.16 69.52
N TYR A 41 49.71 25.41 69.36
CA TYR A 41 49.22 26.71 68.90
C TYR A 41 49.40 27.81 69.97
N GLY A 42 49.65 27.42 71.23
CA GLY A 42 49.95 28.32 72.33
C GLY A 42 48.73 29.15 72.75
N ILE A 43 48.98 30.35 73.26
CA ILE A 43 47.92 31.23 73.77
C ILE A 43 47.46 32.23 72.72
N LYS A 44 46.17 32.58 72.74
CA LYS A 44 45.66 33.67 71.90
C LYS A 44 46.19 35.01 72.40
N GLY A 45 46.77 35.79 71.49
CA GLY A 45 47.16 37.18 71.68
C GLY A 45 46.42 38.11 70.73
N SER A 46 46.84 39.37 70.67
CA SER A 46 46.36 40.34 69.69
C SER A 46 47.29 41.56 69.59
N LYS A 47 47.27 42.29 68.46
CA LYS A 47 47.84 43.66 68.38
C LYS A 47 47.39 44.57 69.53
N LYS A 48 46.16 44.36 70.06
CA LYS A 48 45.55 45.11 71.17
C LYS A 48 46.09 44.78 72.57
N ASP A 49 46.81 43.68 72.75
CA ASP A 49 47.36 43.36 74.07
C ASP A 49 48.37 44.43 74.53
N SER A 50 48.54 44.54 75.85
CA SER A 50 49.54 45.46 76.43
C SER A 50 50.97 44.97 76.13
N TRP A 51 51.90 45.91 75.97
CA TRP A 51 53.33 45.62 75.79
C TRP A 51 53.91 44.76 76.92
N VAL A 52 53.35 44.85 78.14
CA VAL A 52 53.81 44.07 79.31
C VAL A 52 53.10 42.72 79.50
N SER A 53 52.32 42.26 78.51
CA SER A 53 51.50 41.04 78.62
C SER A 53 52.19 39.74 78.18
N GLY A 54 53.22 39.84 77.34
CA GLY A 54 53.78 38.68 76.64
C GLY A 54 52.78 38.03 75.68
N ARG A 55 51.79 38.80 75.18
CA ARG A 55 50.76 38.39 74.20
C ARG A 55 50.56 39.37 73.04
N LYS A 56 51.23 40.53 73.04
CA LYS A 56 51.12 41.56 71.98
C LYS A 56 51.82 41.11 70.70
N LEU A 57 51.21 40.15 70.00
CA LEU A 57 51.61 39.75 68.66
C LEU A 57 51.23 40.84 67.67
N VAL A 58 52.23 41.41 67.03
CA VAL A 58 52.09 42.36 65.94
C VAL A 58 52.71 41.77 64.69
N TYR A 59 52.02 41.92 63.57
CA TYR A 59 52.46 41.52 62.25
C TYR A 59 51.85 42.46 61.20
N ASP A 60 52.51 42.60 60.06
CA ASP A 60 51.87 43.08 58.84
C ASP A 60 52.28 42.15 57.68
N ILE A 61 51.35 41.92 56.75
CA ILE A 61 51.62 41.24 55.48
C ILE A 61 51.89 42.32 54.42
N TYR A 62 52.81 42.06 53.51
CA TYR A 62 53.08 42.97 52.39
C TYR A 62 52.07 42.73 51.26
N SER A 63 51.54 43.82 50.70
CA SER A 63 50.66 43.79 49.52
C SER A 63 51.46 43.62 48.23
N GLY A 64 52.75 43.96 48.24
CA GLY A 64 53.63 43.95 47.06
C GLY A 64 53.83 45.32 46.44
N VAL A 65 53.74 46.40 47.23
CA VAL A 65 54.14 47.75 46.80
C VAL A 65 55.57 48.03 47.28
N ASP A 66 56.15 49.15 46.83
CA ASP A 66 57.47 49.64 47.25
C ASP A 66 58.61 48.60 47.21
N GLY A 67 58.57 47.69 46.23
CA GLY A 67 59.59 46.66 46.03
C GLY A 67 59.44 45.41 46.90
N LYS A 68 58.33 45.22 47.62
CA LYS A 68 58.00 43.93 48.25
C LYS A 68 57.40 42.95 47.24
N GLU A 69 57.54 41.67 47.55
CA GLU A 69 56.91 40.59 46.79
C GLU A 69 55.39 40.62 46.99
N LYS A 70 54.64 40.74 45.89
CA LYS A 70 53.19 40.48 45.84
C LYS A 70 52.91 39.02 46.18
N TRP A 71 51.77 38.75 46.81
CA TRP A 71 51.27 37.37 46.97
C TRP A 71 51.16 36.65 45.62
N GLN A 72 51.64 35.42 45.55
CA GLN A 72 51.75 34.70 44.28
C GLN A 72 51.66 33.18 44.48
N ILE A 73 51.47 32.45 43.38
CA ILE A 73 51.59 30.99 43.35
C ILE A 73 52.94 30.66 42.70
N THR A 74 53.82 29.97 43.42
CA THR A 74 55.10 29.50 42.88
C THR A 74 55.19 27.97 42.96
N ASN A 75 55.66 27.34 41.89
CA ASN A 75 55.99 25.92 41.91
C ASN A 75 57.39 25.75 42.49
N ARG A 76 57.51 25.01 43.59
CA ARG A 76 58.79 24.73 44.27
C ARG A 76 58.83 23.26 44.69
N ASP A 77 60.04 22.74 44.90
CA ASP A 77 60.25 21.43 45.53
C ASP A 77 60.99 21.62 46.86
N TYR A 78 60.32 21.27 47.95
CA TYR A 78 60.84 21.31 49.32
C TYR A 78 61.02 19.89 49.90
N GLY A 79 61.25 18.90 49.03
CA GLY A 79 61.39 17.47 49.37
C GLY A 79 60.10 16.65 49.22
N TYR A 80 59.07 17.22 48.60
CA TYR A 80 57.74 16.61 48.41
C TYR A 80 57.31 16.62 46.93
N GLY A 81 58.26 16.79 46.01
CA GLY A 81 58.01 16.99 44.59
C GLY A 81 57.65 18.44 44.27
N SER A 82 57.83 18.81 42.99
CA SER A 82 57.47 20.13 42.50
C SER A 82 55.95 20.32 42.53
N GLN A 83 55.48 21.17 43.44
CA GLN A 83 54.06 21.47 43.61
C GLN A 83 53.83 22.98 43.80
N PRO A 84 52.62 23.48 43.50
CA PRO A 84 52.26 24.89 43.70
C PRO A 84 52.06 25.24 45.18
N TYR A 85 52.82 26.23 45.64
CA TYR A 85 52.66 26.87 46.94
C TYR A 85 52.07 28.26 46.77
N LEU A 86 51.17 28.64 47.67
CA LEU A 86 50.85 30.04 47.89
C LEU A 86 51.98 30.69 48.69
N GLU A 87 52.56 31.73 48.13
CA GLU A 87 53.69 32.47 48.63
C GLU A 87 53.27 33.88 49.03
N PHE A 88 53.54 34.28 50.28
CA PHE A 88 53.39 35.66 50.71
C PHE A 88 54.41 36.02 51.80
N SER A 89 54.85 37.28 51.79
CA SER A 89 55.89 37.80 52.68
C SER A 89 55.34 38.83 53.66
N GLY A 90 55.96 38.96 54.83
CA GLY A 90 55.54 39.89 55.88
C GLY A 90 56.58 40.05 57.00
N TRP A 91 56.15 40.61 58.13
CA TRP A 91 56.93 40.62 59.38
C TRP A 91 56.04 40.30 60.58
N SER A 92 56.62 39.77 61.65
CA SER A 92 55.89 39.47 62.90
C SER A 92 56.78 39.48 64.13
N ALA A 93 56.28 39.98 65.26
CA ALA A 93 57.00 40.09 66.52
C ALA A 93 56.06 40.03 67.75
N LEU A 94 56.58 39.52 68.87
CA LEU A 94 55.93 39.62 70.19
C LEU A 94 56.43 40.89 70.90
N LEU A 95 55.72 42.00 70.71
CA LEU A 95 56.16 43.30 71.19
C LEU A 95 56.16 43.37 72.71
N GLY A 96 57.28 43.82 73.26
CA GLY A 96 57.55 43.90 74.69
C GLY A 96 57.83 42.56 75.36
N TRP A 97 57.69 41.40 74.68
CA TRP A 97 57.98 40.10 75.29
C TRP A 97 59.46 39.90 75.57
N HIS A 98 60.33 40.01 74.55
CA HIS A 98 61.78 39.80 74.65
C HIS A 98 62.49 40.33 73.38
N HIS A 99 63.82 40.46 73.43
CA HIS A 99 64.65 40.66 72.24
C HIS A 99 64.47 39.51 71.23
N HIS A 100 64.36 39.85 69.95
CA HIS A 100 64.25 38.89 68.84
C HIS A 100 65.57 38.82 68.07
N SER A 101 66.04 37.60 67.82
CA SER A 101 67.24 37.30 67.02
C SER A 101 66.96 36.14 66.07
N ALA A 102 67.87 35.86 65.13
CA ALA A 102 67.72 34.73 64.20
C ALA A 102 67.56 33.36 64.91
N GLY A 103 68.13 33.22 66.12
CA GLY A 103 68.20 31.94 66.83
C GLY A 103 67.05 31.64 67.79
N ASN A 104 66.32 32.65 68.27
CA ASN A 104 65.31 32.47 69.33
C ASN A 104 63.85 32.57 68.87
N GLN A 105 63.58 32.69 67.57
CA GLN A 105 62.22 32.92 67.07
C GLN A 105 61.83 32.03 65.90
N LYS A 106 60.53 31.75 65.76
CA LYS A 106 59.92 31.13 64.59
C LYS A 106 58.54 31.72 64.31
N THR A 107 58.15 31.77 63.04
CA THR A 107 56.82 32.19 62.59
C THR A 107 56.17 31.01 61.87
N TYR A 108 54.87 30.79 62.11
CA TYR A 108 54.09 29.74 61.45
C TYR A 108 52.77 30.32 60.94
N ILE A 109 52.26 29.75 59.85
CA ILE A 109 50.87 29.96 59.42
C ILE A 109 50.07 28.71 59.76
N TRP A 110 48.94 28.90 60.42
CA TRP A 110 47.96 27.88 60.74
C TRP A 110 46.74 28.08 59.83
N ALA A 111 46.47 27.10 58.97
CA ALA A 111 45.26 27.04 58.17
C ALA A 111 44.25 26.09 58.81
N GLN A 112 43.02 26.56 59.07
CA GLN A 112 41.93 25.72 59.58
C GLN A 112 40.76 25.69 58.60
N ASN A 113 40.40 24.50 58.12
CA ASN A 113 39.26 24.31 57.23
C ASN A 113 37.94 24.56 57.99
N GLN A 114 37.13 25.50 57.55
CA GLN A 114 35.91 25.93 58.25
C GLN A 114 34.82 24.85 58.28
N ARG A 115 34.78 23.95 57.29
CA ARG A 115 33.76 22.90 57.14
C ARG A 115 34.07 21.64 57.97
N THR A 116 35.35 21.26 58.06
CA THR A 116 35.81 20.00 58.66
C THR A 116 36.56 20.19 59.99
N GLY A 117 36.96 21.42 60.32
CA GLY A 117 37.80 21.72 61.49
C GLY A 117 39.27 21.31 61.35
N LYS A 118 39.66 20.63 60.26
CA LYS A 118 41.03 20.17 59.98
C LYS A 118 42.01 21.33 60.07
N SER A 119 43.06 21.16 60.89
CA SER A 119 44.12 22.15 61.09
C SER A 119 45.42 21.68 60.44
N LEU A 120 46.05 22.55 59.66
CA LEU A 120 47.36 22.36 59.04
C LEU A 120 48.27 23.53 59.44
N PHE A 121 49.54 23.22 59.71
CA PHE A 121 50.51 24.18 60.23
C PHE A 121 51.75 24.18 59.34
N TYR A 122 52.16 25.36 58.90
CA TYR A 122 53.29 25.55 58.00
C TYR A 122 54.32 26.48 58.67
N LEU A 123 55.57 26.03 58.74
CA LEU A 123 56.68 26.90 59.09
C LEU A 123 56.81 27.99 58.01
N ALA A 124 57.17 29.20 58.41
CA ALA A 124 57.56 30.26 57.47
C ALA A 124 59.08 30.43 57.45
N GLU A 125 59.62 30.78 56.29
CA GLU A 125 61.04 31.04 56.08
C GLU A 125 61.40 32.40 56.70
N MET A 126 62.17 32.41 57.78
CA MET A 126 62.56 33.65 58.46
C MET A 126 63.53 34.47 57.59
N LYS A 127 63.30 35.78 57.50
CA LYS A 127 64.09 36.74 56.70
C LYS A 127 64.79 37.75 57.61
N GLY A 128 65.99 38.20 57.21
CA GLY A 128 66.85 39.13 57.95
C GLY A 128 66.35 40.59 58.05
N LEU A 129 65.05 40.81 58.10
CA LEU A 129 64.45 42.14 58.27
C LEU A 129 64.41 42.52 59.76
N SER A 130 64.65 43.81 60.06
CA SER A 130 64.62 44.36 61.42
C SER A 130 63.55 45.43 61.58
N ALA A 131 62.64 45.25 62.55
CA ALA A 131 61.64 46.25 62.92
C ALA A 131 62.14 47.22 64.01
N SER A 132 63.33 46.98 64.57
CA SER A 132 63.91 47.71 65.72
C SER A 132 63.79 49.23 65.61
N LYS A 133 64.08 49.81 64.44
CA LYS A 133 64.03 51.26 64.20
C LYS A 133 62.65 51.83 63.86
N ASP A 134 61.72 51.01 63.39
CA ASP A 134 60.35 51.46 63.09
C ASP A 134 59.41 51.41 64.32
N LEU A 135 59.80 50.64 65.35
CA LEU A 135 59.09 50.50 66.63
C LEU A 135 59.71 51.32 67.77
N GLU A 136 60.82 52.03 67.49
CA GLU A 136 61.58 52.85 68.42
C GLU A 136 60.72 54.00 69.00
N TYR A 137 60.47 53.95 70.31
CA TYR A 137 59.93 55.09 71.04
C TYR A 137 60.92 56.26 71.04
N ASN A 138 60.42 57.47 70.78
CA ASN A 138 61.21 58.69 70.64
C ASN A 138 62.32 58.60 69.57
N ARG A 139 62.03 57.99 68.41
CA ARG A 139 62.93 57.86 67.24
C ARG A 139 63.67 59.17 66.92
N GLN A 140 64.98 59.18 67.23
CA GLN A 140 65.85 60.34 67.04
C GLN A 140 66.47 60.40 65.64
N SER A 141 66.53 59.27 64.94
CA SER A 141 67.18 59.14 63.63
C SER A 141 66.47 58.13 62.72
N PRO A 142 66.56 58.26 61.38
CA PRO A 142 66.07 57.24 60.47
C PRO A 142 66.91 55.95 60.55
N THR A 143 68.23 56.07 60.77
CA THR A 143 69.22 54.97 60.79
C THR A 143 70.11 55.03 62.04
N GLY A 144 70.82 53.93 62.37
CA GLY A 144 71.72 53.84 63.53
C GLY A 144 71.19 52.92 64.66
N PRO A 145 71.84 52.90 65.84
CA PRO A 145 71.40 52.10 66.99
C PRO A 145 70.09 52.63 67.60
N ILE A 146 69.31 51.77 68.25
CA ILE A 146 68.08 52.19 68.93
C ILE A 146 68.38 52.99 70.20
N TYR A 147 67.58 54.02 70.44
CA TYR A 147 67.62 54.89 71.60
C TYR A 147 67.20 54.12 72.86
N LYS A 148 67.98 54.23 73.93
CA LYS A 148 67.68 53.60 75.24
C LYS A 148 67.32 52.10 75.11
N PRO A 149 68.23 51.25 74.59
CA PRO A 149 67.96 49.82 74.41
C PRO A 149 67.67 49.13 75.75
N CYS A 150 66.81 48.11 75.74
CA CYS A 150 66.65 47.21 76.87
C CYS A 150 67.90 46.33 77.06
N SER A 151 68.06 45.75 78.25
CA SER A 151 69.06 44.73 78.51
C SER A 151 68.60 43.38 77.95
N GLU A 152 69.53 42.55 77.46
CA GLU A 152 69.21 41.27 76.79
C GLU A 152 68.14 40.42 77.50
N GLY A 153 68.24 40.23 78.83
CA GLY A 153 67.27 39.44 79.62
C GLY A 153 65.98 40.19 80.02
N THR A 154 65.63 41.29 79.38
CA THR A 154 64.39 42.04 79.69
C THR A 154 63.18 41.36 79.08
N TYR A 155 62.16 41.13 79.92
CA TYR A 155 60.85 40.62 79.50
C TYR A 155 59.71 41.60 79.82
N ASN A 156 58.58 41.45 79.13
CA ASN A 156 57.30 42.14 79.41
C ASN A 156 57.44 43.64 79.69
N THR A 157 58.07 44.39 78.79
CA THR A 157 58.43 45.81 78.99
C THR A 157 57.94 46.71 77.86
N SER A 158 57.40 47.89 78.21
CA SER A 158 56.95 48.92 77.27
C SER A 158 58.13 49.63 76.58
N ASN A 159 57.97 50.00 75.31
CA ASN A 159 58.99 50.74 74.57
C ASN A 159 59.27 52.15 75.14
N GLU A 160 58.34 52.73 75.89
CA GLU A 160 58.55 53.97 76.68
C GLU A 160 59.62 53.78 77.78
N SER A 161 59.74 52.57 78.33
CA SER A 161 60.73 52.25 79.37
C SER A 161 62.11 51.98 78.77
N CYS A 162 62.20 51.14 77.74
CA CYS A 162 63.39 50.92 76.93
C CYS A 162 62.99 50.25 75.60
N ASN A 163 63.77 50.42 74.54
CA ASN A 163 63.48 49.82 73.25
C ASN A 163 64.13 48.42 73.12
N MET A 164 63.35 47.39 72.78
CA MET A 164 63.87 46.06 72.46
C MET A 164 64.37 45.99 71.01
N TYR A 165 65.32 45.08 70.75
CA TYR A 165 65.69 44.70 69.38
C TYR A 165 64.68 43.69 68.82
N TYR A 166 64.17 43.98 67.62
CA TYR A 166 63.24 43.18 66.84
C TYR A 166 63.90 42.80 65.51
N ASP A 167 64.98 42.02 65.57
CA ASP A 167 65.77 41.63 64.40
C ASP A 167 65.35 40.26 63.88
N HIS A 168 65.56 39.99 62.57
CA HIS A 168 65.12 38.77 61.88
C HIS A 168 63.61 38.48 62.00
N VAL A 169 62.78 39.52 62.07
CA VAL A 169 61.32 39.43 62.26
C VAL A 169 60.54 39.28 60.94
N GLY A 170 61.21 39.44 59.80
CA GLY A 170 60.62 39.19 58.49
C GLY A 170 60.35 37.70 58.25
N PHE A 171 59.38 37.36 57.41
CA PHE A 171 59.14 35.99 56.99
C PHE A 171 58.56 35.89 55.58
N THR A 172 58.70 34.72 54.94
CA THR A 172 57.94 34.30 53.76
C THR A 172 57.23 32.98 54.07
N ALA A 173 55.91 32.97 53.95
CA ALA A 173 55.10 31.78 54.11
C ALA A 173 54.95 31.05 52.77
N TYR A 174 54.99 29.71 52.81
CA TYR A 174 54.74 28.85 51.66
C TYR A 174 53.68 27.81 52.04
N ILE A 175 52.46 27.96 51.52
CA ILE A 175 51.33 27.08 51.83
C ILE A 175 51.08 26.14 50.62
N PRO A 176 51.33 24.83 50.72
CA PRO A 176 51.13 23.89 49.60
C PRO A 176 49.64 23.81 49.23
N LEU A 177 49.30 24.25 48.02
CA LEU A 177 47.91 24.40 47.61
C LEU A 177 47.21 23.06 47.33
N GLN A 178 47.97 22.03 46.93
CA GLN A 178 47.43 20.69 46.70
C GLN A 178 46.97 20.00 48.00
N GLU A 179 47.50 20.38 49.17
CA GLU A 179 47.04 19.86 50.47
C GLU A 179 45.72 20.48 50.93
N LEU A 180 45.47 21.75 50.57
CA LEU A 180 44.27 22.51 50.94
C LEU A 180 43.15 22.33 49.91
N PHE A 181 43.50 22.18 48.63
CA PHE A 181 42.61 22.11 47.48
C PHE A 181 43.08 20.99 46.52
N PRO A 182 42.95 19.71 46.90
CA PRO A 182 43.34 18.60 46.04
C PRO A 182 42.64 18.70 44.68
N GLU A 183 43.41 18.42 43.61
CA GLU A 183 43.01 18.48 42.19
C GLU A 183 42.47 19.83 41.67
N GLY A 184 42.40 20.88 42.50
CA GLY A 184 41.83 22.17 42.10
C GLY A 184 40.35 22.04 41.72
N VAL A 185 39.57 21.34 42.55
CA VAL A 185 38.12 21.15 42.39
C VAL A 185 37.32 21.27 43.70
N SER A 186 37.97 21.37 44.86
CA SER A 186 37.26 21.47 46.16
C SER A 186 36.94 22.92 46.52
N ASP A 187 35.65 23.24 46.71
CA ASP A 187 35.17 24.55 47.20
C ASP A 187 35.39 24.72 48.72
N ASP A 188 36.51 24.21 49.23
CA ASP A 188 36.88 24.32 50.64
C ASP A 188 37.25 25.76 51.01
N VAL A 189 37.17 26.05 52.31
CA VAL A 189 37.38 27.39 52.86
C VAL A 189 38.28 27.26 54.09
N TRP A 190 39.44 27.94 54.06
CA TRP A 190 40.48 27.83 55.09
C TRP A 190 40.70 29.18 55.76
N GLU A 191 40.46 29.25 57.06
CA GLU A 191 40.77 30.42 57.88
C GLU A 191 42.25 30.40 58.28
N LEU A 192 42.96 31.50 58.01
CA LEU A 192 44.38 31.63 58.33
C LEU A 192 44.61 32.34 59.66
N ARG A 193 45.60 31.83 60.41
CA ARG A 193 46.10 32.40 61.67
C ARG A 193 47.61 32.45 61.63
N ILE A 194 48.20 33.41 62.34
CA ILE A 194 49.65 33.55 62.44
C ILE A 194 50.09 33.24 63.86
N ILE A 195 51.12 32.40 63.97
CA ILE A 195 51.72 31.99 65.23
C ILE A 195 53.14 32.52 65.29
N LYS A 196 53.51 33.13 66.41
CA LYS A 196 54.89 33.54 66.70
C LYS A 196 55.37 32.81 67.95
N ASN A 197 56.52 32.16 67.82
CA ASN A 197 57.30 31.63 68.94
C ASN A 197 58.52 32.55 69.15
N VAL A 198 58.74 33.00 70.38
CA VAL A 198 59.96 33.72 70.79
C VAL A 198 60.42 33.19 72.14
N ASP A 199 61.58 32.56 72.17
CA ASP A 199 62.17 31.91 73.34
C ASP A 199 61.18 30.99 74.11
N GLY A 200 60.51 30.11 73.36
CA GLY A 200 59.52 29.16 73.89
C GLY A 200 58.12 29.75 74.13
N ARG A 201 57.96 31.08 74.09
CA ARG A 201 56.64 31.74 74.20
C ARG A 201 55.91 31.68 72.88
N VAL A 202 54.96 30.74 72.77
CA VAL A 202 54.10 30.61 71.59
C VAL A 202 52.80 31.39 71.77
N VAL A 203 52.52 32.29 70.84
CA VAL A 203 51.31 33.13 70.80
C VAL A 203 50.75 33.12 69.38
N TYR A 204 49.42 33.05 69.24
CA TYR A 204 48.74 33.15 67.96
C TYR A 204 47.74 34.30 67.91
N ASP A 205 47.51 34.85 66.72
CA ASP A 205 46.40 35.77 66.43
C ASP A 205 45.71 35.32 65.13
N GLU A 206 44.46 35.74 64.95
CA GLU A 206 43.77 35.64 63.66
C GLU A 206 44.57 36.46 62.64
N LEU A 207 44.92 35.87 61.49
CA LEU A 207 45.61 36.63 60.45
C LEU A 207 44.60 37.57 59.81
N LYS A 208 44.93 38.86 59.71
CA LYS A 208 44.05 39.88 59.12
C LYS A 208 44.86 40.72 58.14
N LEU A 209 44.24 41.03 57.00
CA LEU A 209 44.85 41.76 55.90
C LEU A 209 44.16 43.12 55.79
N PRO A 210 44.91 44.24 55.75
CA PRO A 210 44.32 45.57 55.65
C PRO A 210 44.03 46.02 54.21
N PHE A 211 44.00 45.08 53.27
CA PHE A 211 43.82 45.28 51.83
C PHE A 211 43.35 43.97 51.18
N HIS A 212 42.77 44.09 49.99
CA HIS A 212 42.33 42.95 49.17
C HIS A 212 43.43 42.49 48.20
N PHE A 213 43.33 41.25 47.75
CA PHE A 213 44.30 40.58 46.90
C PHE A 213 43.61 40.02 45.63
N ASP A 214 44.15 40.29 44.43
CA ASP A 214 43.58 39.77 43.18
C ASP A 214 43.64 38.24 43.14
N SER A 215 42.50 37.57 42.91
CA SER A 215 42.42 36.12 42.83
C SER A 215 43.44 35.51 41.86
N LEU A 216 44.15 34.48 42.32
CA LEU A 216 45.21 33.81 41.57
C LEU A 216 44.67 32.53 40.92
N ARG A 217 44.99 32.31 39.64
CA ARG A 217 44.53 31.12 38.91
C ARG A 217 45.17 29.85 39.47
N PHE A 218 44.35 28.85 39.75
CA PHE A 218 44.77 27.55 40.27
C PHE A 218 43.84 26.44 39.76
N GLY A 219 44.42 25.40 39.15
CA GLY A 219 43.63 24.31 38.55
C GLY A 219 42.53 24.82 37.62
N SER A 220 41.30 24.36 37.83
CA SER A 220 40.10 24.71 37.03
C SER A 220 39.46 26.08 37.36
N GLY A 221 40.12 26.91 38.15
CA GLY A 221 39.48 28.01 38.86
C GLY A 221 40.46 29.01 39.47
N GLU A 222 40.04 29.66 40.54
CA GLU A 222 40.76 30.77 41.16
C GLU A 222 40.77 30.63 42.69
N ILE A 223 41.90 30.98 43.29
CA ILE A 223 42.09 31.08 44.74
C ILE A 223 42.03 32.56 45.13
N SER A 224 41.26 32.87 46.17
CA SER A 224 41.20 34.20 46.78
C SER A 224 41.66 34.15 48.23
N LEU A 225 42.31 35.24 48.68
CA LEU A 225 42.70 35.44 50.07
C LEU A 225 42.20 36.81 50.53
N ASP A 226 41.18 36.83 51.40
CA ASP A 226 40.49 38.06 51.77
C ASP A 226 40.11 38.11 53.26
N SER A 227 40.18 39.30 53.86
CA SER A 227 39.67 39.62 55.21
C SER A 227 38.28 40.28 55.19
N GLY A 228 37.65 40.39 54.03
CA GLY A 228 36.29 40.87 53.83
C GLY A 228 36.16 42.40 53.81
N ILE A 229 34.92 42.88 53.68
CA ILE A 229 34.56 44.25 53.31
C ILE A 229 35.23 45.35 54.17
N ASP A 230 35.47 45.09 55.46
CA ASP A 230 36.08 46.06 56.39
C ASP A 230 37.62 45.96 56.46
N ALA A 231 38.29 45.26 55.54
CA ALA A 231 39.75 45.08 55.52
C ALA A 231 40.50 46.42 55.64
N GLU A 232 40.11 47.42 54.85
CA GLU A 232 40.78 48.72 54.79
C GLU A 232 40.53 49.64 56.01
N SER A 233 39.66 49.24 56.95
CA SER A 233 39.38 49.99 58.17
C SER A 233 40.38 49.69 59.27
N LEU A 234 41.13 50.72 59.67
CA LEU A 234 42.19 50.64 60.68
C LEU A 234 41.76 51.34 61.96
N ARG A 235 41.75 50.63 63.09
CA ARG A 235 41.48 51.23 64.41
C ARG A 235 42.78 51.55 65.14
N MET A 236 42.93 52.79 65.59
CA MET A 236 44.05 53.19 66.44
C MET A 236 43.91 52.52 67.80
N ILE A 237 44.93 51.79 68.26
CA ILE A 237 44.85 51.02 69.52
C ILE A 237 45.62 51.66 70.69
N ASP A 238 46.70 52.38 70.40
CA ASP A 238 47.60 52.95 71.41
C ASP A 238 47.46 54.49 71.46
N SER A 239 47.65 55.08 72.65
CA SER A 239 47.67 56.53 72.87
C SER A 239 49.01 57.16 72.52
N GLY A 240 49.04 58.47 72.25
CA GLY A 240 50.28 59.20 71.95
C GLY A 240 50.87 58.92 70.56
N VAL A 241 50.16 58.17 69.71
CA VAL A 241 50.60 57.87 68.34
C VAL A 241 50.44 59.10 67.45
N VAL A 242 51.56 59.60 66.95
CA VAL A 242 51.66 60.85 66.19
C VAL A 242 51.01 60.75 64.80
N ARG A 243 50.30 61.81 64.37
CA ARG A 243 49.81 61.98 63.00
C ARG A 243 50.91 62.56 62.10
N ARG A 244 51.69 61.70 61.43
CA ARG A 244 52.83 62.12 60.58
C ARG A 244 52.40 62.56 59.17
N ASN A 245 53.16 63.47 58.57
CA ASN A 245 52.91 63.95 57.20
C ASN A 245 53.32 62.92 56.12
N TYR A 246 54.36 62.14 56.39
CA TYR A 246 54.90 61.09 55.51
C TYR A 246 55.41 59.91 56.36
N PRO A 247 55.63 58.71 55.76
CA PRO A 247 56.15 57.54 56.48
C PRO A 247 57.46 57.86 57.22
N ARG A 248 57.59 57.40 58.47
CA ARG A 248 58.84 57.49 59.27
C ARG A 248 59.40 58.92 59.49
N GLU A 249 58.62 59.98 59.25
CA GLU A 249 58.97 61.37 59.59
C GLU A 249 59.51 61.47 61.04
N SER A 250 60.69 62.08 61.23
CA SER A 250 61.32 62.25 62.54
C SER A 250 60.93 63.59 63.19
N GLY A 251 61.10 63.70 64.51
CA GLY A 251 60.84 64.94 65.25
C GLY A 251 59.42 65.13 65.80
N TRP A 252 59.16 66.33 66.31
CA TRP A 252 57.95 66.71 67.05
C TRP A 252 56.81 67.17 66.12
N SER A 253 55.60 66.62 66.32
CA SER A 253 54.45 66.80 65.42
C SER A 253 53.52 67.97 65.76
N GLY A 254 53.95 68.90 66.61
CA GLY A 254 53.07 69.99 67.07
C GLY A 254 51.89 69.51 67.92
N GLY A 255 52.03 68.40 68.65
CA GLY A 255 50.98 67.84 69.51
C GLY A 255 49.84 67.13 68.79
N ARG A 256 50.01 66.76 67.50
CA ARG A 256 48.99 66.06 66.70
C ARG A 256 49.08 64.55 66.88
N TYR A 257 48.06 63.96 67.50
CA TYR A 257 47.95 62.53 67.80
C TYR A 257 46.70 61.90 67.21
N PHE A 258 46.77 60.63 66.79
CA PHE A 258 45.57 59.85 66.48
C PHE A 258 44.75 59.61 67.75
N THR A 259 43.43 59.51 67.62
CA THR A 259 42.54 59.29 68.75
C THR A 259 42.40 57.77 68.97
N PRO A 260 42.79 57.23 70.14
CA PRO A 260 42.62 55.81 70.43
C PRO A 260 41.16 55.37 70.34
N GLY A 261 40.92 54.17 69.82
CA GLY A 261 39.59 53.61 69.62
C GLY A 261 38.89 54.06 68.33
N ASN A 262 39.26 55.19 67.72
CA ASN A 262 38.68 55.62 66.45
C ASN A 262 39.12 54.73 65.28
N ILE A 263 38.21 54.55 64.32
CA ILE A 263 38.46 53.88 63.04
C ILE A 263 38.84 54.95 62.01
N TYR A 264 39.83 54.64 61.18
CA TYR A 264 40.33 55.48 60.10
C TYR A 264 40.44 54.63 58.83
N GLN A 265 40.03 55.18 57.69
CA GLN A 265 40.15 54.49 56.40
C GLN A 265 41.59 54.55 55.89
N ARG A 266 42.18 53.38 55.56
CA ARG A 266 43.42 53.29 54.79
C ARG A 266 43.21 53.85 53.38
N ILE A 267 44.05 54.78 52.97
CA ILE A 267 44.07 55.33 51.59
C ILE A 267 45.32 54.87 50.84
N THR A 268 46.43 54.68 51.56
CA THR A 268 47.71 54.26 50.99
C THR A 268 48.55 53.57 52.08
N GLN A 269 49.62 52.91 51.69
CA GLN A 269 50.60 52.32 52.59
C GLN A 269 52.00 52.44 52.01
N ASN A 270 53.00 52.27 52.86
CA ASN A 270 54.39 52.29 52.46
C ASN A 270 55.13 51.09 53.08
N GLU A 271 55.75 50.30 52.21
CA GLU A 271 56.31 48.98 52.54
C GLU A 271 57.84 48.93 52.47
N GLU A 272 58.53 49.99 52.03
CA GLU A 272 59.98 50.01 51.74
C GLU A 272 60.89 49.31 52.77
N ASN A 273 60.59 49.44 54.07
CA ASN A 273 61.40 48.88 55.17
C ASN A 273 60.78 47.59 55.75
N THR A 274 60.83 47.37 57.06
CA THR A 274 60.28 46.15 57.69
C THR A 274 58.84 46.37 58.13
N VAL A 275 58.56 47.46 58.84
CA VAL A 275 57.19 47.72 59.32
C VAL A 275 56.45 48.54 58.27
N VAL A 276 55.21 48.13 57.97
CA VAL A 276 54.33 48.86 57.05
C VAL A 276 53.86 50.12 57.74
N TRP A 277 53.90 51.25 57.03
CA TRP A 277 53.28 52.49 57.49
C TRP A 277 52.01 52.72 56.71
N TYR A 278 50.89 52.90 57.41
CA TYR A 278 49.59 53.12 56.79
C TYR A 278 49.26 54.62 56.78
N GLY A 279 48.92 55.12 55.59
CA GLY A 279 48.42 56.47 55.36
C GLY A 279 46.90 56.46 55.37
N VAL A 280 46.32 57.14 56.37
CA VAL A 280 44.87 57.19 56.59
C VAL A 280 44.33 58.62 56.43
N THR A 281 43.05 58.74 56.07
CA THR A 281 42.35 60.02 56.07
C THR A 281 42.20 60.54 57.50
N SER A 282 42.81 61.69 57.83
CA SER A 282 42.62 62.35 59.14
C SER A 282 41.50 63.39 59.07
N PRO A 283 40.31 63.14 59.66
CA PRO A 283 39.25 64.15 59.73
C PRO A 283 39.68 65.38 60.55
N HIS A 284 40.66 65.23 61.45
CA HIS A 284 41.24 66.33 62.22
C HIS A 284 42.20 67.23 61.42
N ASP A 285 42.64 66.81 60.24
CA ASP A 285 43.57 67.56 59.38
C ASP A 285 42.93 67.86 58.01
N GLY A 286 41.60 68.11 57.99
CA GLY A 286 40.89 68.45 56.75
C GLY A 286 40.86 67.31 55.72
N ASN A 287 40.81 66.05 56.19
CA ASN A 287 40.92 64.83 55.39
C ASN A 287 42.28 64.63 54.69
N ALA A 288 43.33 65.35 55.11
CA ALA A 288 44.70 65.06 54.66
C ALA A 288 45.15 63.65 55.09
N VAL A 289 45.97 63.01 54.26
CA VAL A 289 46.61 61.73 54.58
C VAL A 289 47.60 61.94 55.73
N ARG A 290 47.49 61.09 56.76
CA ARG A 290 48.39 61.05 57.92
C ARG A 290 48.87 59.63 58.18
N TRP A 291 50.12 59.50 58.60
CA TRP A 291 50.82 58.22 58.64
C TRP A 291 51.13 57.75 60.06
N ALA A 292 50.97 56.44 60.30
CA ALA A 292 51.48 55.74 61.48
C ALA A 292 51.85 54.29 61.16
N SER A 293 52.76 53.72 61.94
CA SER A 293 53.22 52.33 61.84
C SER A 293 52.09 51.31 62.10
N GLY A 294 52.07 50.22 61.34
CA GLY A 294 51.14 49.08 61.45
C GLY A 294 51.08 48.42 62.83
N ALA A 295 52.08 48.66 63.69
CA ALA A 295 52.06 48.21 65.07
C ALA A 295 51.01 48.89 65.95
N TYR A 296 50.58 50.09 65.59
CA TYR A 296 49.59 50.89 66.33
C TYR A 296 48.17 50.77 65.78
N TRP A 297 47.99 49.98 64.71
CA TRP A 297 46.71 49.77 64.03
C TRP A 297 46.19 48.35 64.25
N ARG A 298 44.95 48.21 64.73
CA ARG A 298 44.19 46.96 64.57
C ARG A 298 43.42 47.00 63.26
N PHE A 299 43.49 45.92 62.50
CA PHE A 299 42.69 45.73 61.29
C PHE A 299 41.29 45.25 61.68
N GLU A 300 40.24 45.94 61.22
CA GLU A 300 38.85 45.65 61.61
C GLU A 300 38.23 44.50 60.81
N GLY A 301 38.82 44.13 59.67
CA GLY A 301 38.43 42.98 58.86
C GLY A 301 38.29 41.65 59.63
N LYS A 302 37.62 40.69 59.00
CA LYS A 302 37.51 39.30 59.48
C LYS A 302 38.86 38.58 59.41
N PRO A 303 39.03 37.41 60.06
CA PRO A 303 40.16 36.53 59.78
C PRO A 303 40.30 36.28 58.28
N ALA A 304 41.53 36.21 57.80
CA ALA A 304 41.84 36.04 56.39
C ALA A 304 41.42 34.64 55.93
N ILE A 305 40.53 34.60 54.96
CA ILE A 305 39.98 33.38 54.38
C ILE A 305 40.70 33.11 53.06
N LEU A 306 41.35 31.95 52.99
CA LEU A 306 41.85 31.35 51.76
C LEU A 306 40.78 30.40 51.21
N SER A 307 40.21 30.73 50.05
CA SER A 307 39.12 29.95 49.44
C SER A 307 39.38 29.67 47.97
N TYR A 308 38.76 28.59 47.48
CA TYR A 308 38.78 28.19 46.08
C TYR A 308 37.41 28.41 45.43
N LYS A 309 37.40 28.84 44.17
CA LYS A 309 36.18 28.96 43.36
C LYS A 309 36.42 28.48 41.93
N ARG A 310 35.59 27.54 41.46
CA ARG A 310 35.56 27.11 40.05
C ARG A 310 35.12 28.24 39.11
N ARG A 311 35.59 28.19 37.86
CA ARG A 311 35.20 29.14 36.81
C ARG A 311 33.95 28.68 36.05
N VAL A 312 33.13 29.64 35.64
CA VAL A 312 31.98 29.40 34.75
C VAL A 312 32.44 29.48 33.29
N VAL A 313 32.00 28.52 32.48
CA VAL A 313 32.16 28.45 31.02
C VAL A 313 30.82 28.77 30.37
N GLN A 314 30.81 29.58 29.31
CA GLN A 314 29.62 29.74 28.47
C GLN A 314 29.69 28.83 27.25
N ALA A 315 28.80 27.84 27.20
CA ALA A 315 28.56 27.02 26.02
C ALA A 315 27.54 27.69 25.10
N THR A 316 27.83 27.71 23.80
CA THR A 316 26.88 28.14 22.76
C THR A 316 26.14 26.91 22.22
N ILE A 317 24.81 26.94 22.24
CA ILE A 317 23.96 25.85 21.74
C ILE A 317 23.17 26.36 20.54
N ARG A 318 23.45 25.81 19.36
CA ARG A 318 22.78 26.16 18.10
C ARG A 318 21.70 25.14 17.78
N HIS A 319 20.49 25.63 17.55
CA HIS A 319 19.36 24.84 17.09
C HIS A 319 19.18 25.17 15.61
N VAL A 320 19.42 24.21 14.72
CA VAL A 320 19.42 24.45 13.26
C VAL A 320 18.53 23.47 12.52
N ASP A 321 17.95 23.94 11.41
CA ASP A 321 17.31 23.08 10.43
C ASP A 321 18.37 22.18 9.76
N ALA A 322 18.15 20.86 9.81
CA ALA A 322 19.07 19.87 9.27
C ALA A 322 19.22 19.95 7.74
N ASN A 323 18.17 20.38 7.03
CA ASN A 323 18.09 20.48 5.58
C ASN A 323 18.59 21.84 5.08
N THR A 324 18.01 22.94 5.58
CA THR A 324 18.29 24.31 5.08
C THR A 324 19.49 24.97 5.75
N LYS A 325 19.98 24.42 6.87
CA LYS A 325 20.99 25.02 7.77
C LYS A 325 20.59 26.37 8.37
N LYS A 326 19.30 26.76 8.26
CA LYS A 326 18.73 27.94 8.91
C LYS A 326 18.86 27.80 10.43
N LEU A 327 19.39 28.83 11.08
CA LEU A 327 19.41 28.93 12.55
C LEU A 327 17.97 29.15 13.03
N LEU A 328 17.47 28.23 13.85
CA LEU A 328 16.16 28.31 14.50
C LEU A 328 16.26 29.12 15.80
N ARG A 329 17.31 28.86 16.60
CA ARG A 329 17.64 29.59 17.83
C ARG A 329 19.12 29.36 18.20
N GLU A 330 19.74 30.33 18.86
CA GLU A 330 21.04 30.16 19.52
C GLU A 330 20.87 30.50 21.00
N ASP A 331 21.17 29.53 21.87
CA ASP A 331 21.07 29.66 23.32
C ASP A 331 22.47 29.70 23.93
N LYS A 332 22.63 30.45 25.02
CA LYS A 332 23.86 30.44 25.83
C LYS A 332 23.58 29.75 27.14
N LYS A 333 24.39 28.74 27.47
CA LYS A 333 24.27 28.00 28.73
C LYS A 333 25.55 28.07 29.53
N GLU A 334 25.41 28.46 30.78
CA GLU A 334 26.50 28.45 31.75
C GLU A 334 26.70 27.03 32.29
N LEU A 335 27.94 26.55 32.21
CA LEU A 335 28.43 25.27 32.74
C LEU A 335 29.60 25.56 33.68
N GLN A 336 29.76 24.82 34.77
CA GLN A 336 30.96 24.95 35.62
C GLN A 336 32.13 24.22 34.96
N ALA A 337 33.30 24.87 34.88
CA ALA A 337 34.51 24.24 34.35
C ALA A 337 34.83 22.94 35.10
N GLY A 338 35.11 21.87 34.37
CA GLY A 338 35.38 20.56 34.95
C GLY A 338 34.15 19.75 35.40
N GLU A 339 32.93 20.28 35.34
CA GLU A 339 31.73 19.47 35.56
C GLU A 339 31.35 18.66 34.32
N HIS A 340 30.76 17.48 34.57
CA HIS A 340 30.19 16.66 33.52
C HIS A 340 28.83 17.24 33.10
N TYR A 341 28.67 17.58 31.83
CA TYR A 341 27.40 18.05 31.28
C TYR A 341 26.74 16.95 30.43
N GLN A 342 25.41 16.99 30.38
CA GLN A 342 24.62 16.31 29.35
C GLN A 342 23.61 17.31 28.78
N LEU A 343 23.70 17.55 27.48
CA LEU A 343 22.77 18.41 26.72
C LEU A 343 21.93 17.54 25.81
N LYS A 344 20.63 17.87 25.75
CA LYS A 344 19.62 17.18 24.91
C LYS A 344 18.95 18.22 24.02
N PRO A 345 18.48 17.83 22.83
CA PRO A 345 17.71 18.70 21.97
C PRO A 345 16.36 19.03 22.62
N GLU A 346 15.75 20.10 22.14
CA GLU A 346 14.44 20.55 22.60
C GLU A 346 13.32 19.59 22.19
N PRO A 347 12.24 19.49 22.97
CA PRO A 347 11.11 18.63 22.67
C PRO A 347 10.35 19.13 21.43
N LYS A 348 9.63 18.20 20.78
CA LYS A 348 8.76 18.47 19.63
C LYS A 348 7.83 19.65 19.91
N GLY A 349 7.76 20.58 18.95
CA GLY A 349 6.91 21.77 19.04
C GLY A 349 7.59 23.02 19.63
N THR A 350 8.83 22.92 20.11
CA THR A 350 9.61 24.09 20.58
C THR A 350 10.00 25.04 19.44
N PHE A 351 10.19 24.50 18.24
CA PHE A 351 10.33 25.28 17.01
C PHE A 351 9.28 24.81 16.00
N ALA A 352 8.88 25.70 15.09
CA ALA A 352 8.01 25.38 13.96
C ALA A 352 8.59 25.96 12.67
N ASP A 353 8.25 25.36 11.52
CA ASP A 353 8.58 25.92 10.21
C ASP A 353 7.66 27.09 9.82
N GLU A 354 7.87 27.66 8.64
CA GLU A 354 7.09 28.81 8.13
C GLU A 354 5.60 28.47 7.87
N ASN A 355 5.24 27.18 7.88
CA ASN A 355 3.86 26.68 7.76
C ASN A 355 3.26 26.24 9.10
N GLY A 356 3.99 26.38 10.21
CA GLY A 356 3.56 25.95 11.54
C GLY A 356 3.82 24.47 11.88
N ASN A 357 4.53 23.72 11.04
CA ASN A 357 4.84 22.32 11.29
C ASN A 357 5.90 22.19 12.40
N PRO A 358 5.70 21.33 13.43
CA PRO A 358 6.61 21.24 14.56
C PRO A 358 7.93 20.56 14.19
N TYR A 359 9.06 21.20 14.52
CA TYR A 359 10.37 20.57 14.40
C TYR A 359 10.57 19.46 15.43
N VAL A 360 11.32 18.44 15.03
CA VAL A 360 11.75 17.30 15.84
C VAL A 360 13.25 17.08 15.63
N ALA A 361 13.96 16.75 16.71
CA ALA A 361 15.39 16.46 16.65
C ALA A 361 15.68 15.28 15.71
N SER A 362 16.55 15.47 14.73
CA SER A 362 16.94 14.48 13.72
C SER A 362 18.44 14.59 13.47
N PRO A 363 19.28 13.58 13.75
CA PRO A 363 18.89 12.21 14.16
C PRO A 363 18.28 12.12 15.56
N ALA A 364 17.58 11.02 15.84
CA ALA A 364 17.02 10.68 17.14
C ALA A 364 18.13 10.39 18.16
N GLY A 365 17.88 10.71 19.42
CA GLY A 365 18.85 10.43 20.49
C GLY A 365 20.12 11.29 20.43
N GLN A 366 20.09 12.44 19.74
CA GLN A 366 21.14 13.45 19.87
C GLN A 366 21.38 13.78 21.35
N VAL A 367 22.61 13.59 21.80
CA VAL A 367 23.10 13.96 23.13
C VAL A 367 24.51 14.49 22.94
N PHE A 368 24.83 15.63 23.57
CA PHE A 368 26.21 16.04 23.77
C PHE A 368 26.54 15.87 25.24
N GLU A 369 27.54 15.06 25.55
CA GLU A 369 28.00 14.80 26.91
C GLU A 369 29.53 14.79 26.98
N GLY A 370 30.08 15.20 28.12
CA GLY A 370 31.51 15.39 28.30
C GLY A 370 31.81 16.27 29.49
N THR A 371 33.06 16.69 29.64
CA THR A 371 33.51 17.61 30.69
C THR A 371 33.56 19.03 30.14
N ALA A 372 33.12 20.02 30.91
CA ALA A 372 33.08 21.41 30.45
C ALA A 372 34.48 22.02 30.31
N GLU A 373 34.86 22.33 29.07
CA GLU A 373 36.12 22.95 28.65
C GLU A 373 35.88 24.35 28.05
N PRO A 374 36.87 25.24 27.92
CA PRO A 374 36.68 26.56 27.29
C PRO A 374 36.11 26.50 25.85
N ASP A 375 35.38 27.55 25.46
CA ASP A 375 34.90 27.80 24.09
C ASP A 375 34.01 26.71 23.46
N MET A 376 33.10 26.12 24.24
CA MET A 376 32.21 25.06 23.74
C MET A 376 31.12 25.57 22.78
N SER A 377 30.93 24.86 21.66
CA SER A 377 29.84 25.08 20.71
C SER A 377 29.19 23.75 20.33
N PHE A 378 27.88 23.64 20.55
CA PHE A 378 27.07 22.46 20.28
C PHE A 378 26.02 22.80 19.22
N THR A 379 25.74 21.87 18.30
CA THR A 379 24.70 22.08 17.28
C THR A 379 23.72 20.91 17.29
N PHE A 380 22.48 21.17 17.70
CA PHE A 380 21.37 20.25 17.56
C PHE A 380 20.67 20.48 16.21
N THR A 381 20.50 19.42 15.43
CA THR A 381 19.81 19.47 14.14
C THR A 381 18.38 18.97 14.25
N TYR A 382 17.46 19.68 13.62
CA TYR A 382 16.02 19.40 13.64
C TYR A 382 15.47 19.28 12.22
N LYS A 383 14.42 18.49 12.03
CA LYS A 383 13.61 18.45 10.80
C LYS A 383 12.15 18.75 11.15
N ALA A 384 11.47 19.50 10.28
CA ALA A 384 10.04 19.76 10.43
C ALA A 384 9.27 18.45 10.23
N SER A 385 8.44 18.06 11.20
CA SER A 385 7.55 16.91 11.06
C SER A 385 6.37 17.32 10.20
N LEU A 386 6.33 16.79 8.98
CA LEU A 386 5.34 17.12 7.97
C LEU A 386 4.06 16.32 8.23
N PRO A 387 2.88 16.98 8.29
CA PRO A 387 1.60 16.28 8.33
C PRO A 387 1.45 15.40 7.09
N ASP A 388 0.71 14.30 7.21
CA ASP A 388 0.41 13.43 6.07
C ASP A 388 -0.33 14.25 4.99
N PRO A 389 0.26 14.44 3.80
CA PRO A 389 -0.36 15.20 2.72
C PRO A 389 -1.40 14.37 1.96
N SER A 390 -1.64 13.11 2.37
CA SER A 390 -2.67 12.25 1.78
C SER A 390 -4.06 12.86 1.96
N LYS A 391 -4.64 13.35 0.87
CA LYS A 391 -5.95 14.01 0.88
C LYS A 391 -7.06 13.02 0.55
N PRO A 392 -8.05 12.84 1.42
CA PRO A 392 -9.23 12.06 1.09
C PRO A 392 -10.09 12.76 0.04
N GLY A 393 -10.49 12.04 -1.00
CA GLY A 393 -11.48 12.49 -1.97
C GLY A 393 -11.00 13.55 -2.98
N GLY A 394 -9.75 13.47 -3.43
CA GLY A 394 -9.23 14.25 -4.56
C GLY A 394 -9.82 13.82 -5.91
N GLY A 395 -9.89 14.78 -6.84
CA GLY A 395 -10.32 14.57 -8.23
C GLY A 395 -11.83 14.49 -8.42
N ALA A 396 -12.39 15.53 -9.04
CA ALA A 396 -13.51 15.42 -10.00
C ALA A 396 -13.07 15.91 -11.39
N ASP A 397 -12.04 16.77 -11.42
CA ASP A 397 -11.53 17.42 -12.62
C ASP A 397 -10.39 16.61 -13.26
N GLU A 398 -10.69 15.89 -14.34
CA GLU A 398 -9.89 15.74 -15.59
C GLU A 398 -10.46 14.63 -16.49
N GLY A 399 -11.64 14.91 -17.07
CA GLY A 399 -12.20 14.12 -18.17
C GLY A 399 -12.55 12.67 -17.81
N PHE A 400 -13.00 12.41 -16.59
CA PHE A 400 -13.83 11.24 -16.31
C PHE A 400 -15.26 11.46 -16.85
N THR A 401 -16.04 10.40 -16.98
CA THR A 401 -17.43 10.46 -17.44
C THR A 401 -18.39 9.85 -16.42
N ASP A 402 -19.67 10.18 -16.57
CA ASP A 402 -20.77 9.42 -15.96
C ASP A 402 -20.74 7.95 -16.41
N GLY A 403 -21.51 7.11 -15.73
CA GLY A 403 -21.66 5.69 -16.06
C GLY A 403 -22.15 5.48 -17.51
N GLN A 404 -21.37 4.74 -18.30
CA GLN A 404 -21.65 4.42 -19.68
C GLN A 404 -21.23 2.99 -20.00
N ALA A 405 -22.10 2.25 -20.68
CA ALA A 405 -21.81 0.94 -21.23
C ALA A 405 -22.03 0.90 -22.73
N LYS A 406 -21.34 -0.04 -23.39
CA LYS A 406 -21.61 -0.47 -24.76
C LYS A 406 -21.81 -1.97 -24.76
N GLY A 407 -22.71 -2.45 -25.61
CA GLY A 407 -22.94 -3.88 -25.72
C GLY A 407 -24.21 -4.20 -26.48
N GLU A 408 -24.56 -5.48 -26.45
CA GLU A 408 -25.72 -6.00 -27.13
C GLU A 408 -26.30 -7.19 -26.37
N PHE A 409 -27.62 -7.35 -26.50
CA PHE A 409 -28.27 -8.59 -26.15
C PHE A 409 -29.13 -9.08 -27.30
N LEU A 410 -29.28 -10.40 -27.38
CA LEU A 410 -29.97 -11.06 -28.46
C LEU A 410 -30.58 -12.37 -28.00
N TRP A 411 -31.51 -12.85 -28.80
CA TRP A 411 -31.87 -14.26 -28.84
C TRP A 411 -31.84 -14.77 -30.28
N GLU A 412 -31.49 -16.04 -30.45
CA GLU A 412 -31.59 -16.76 -31.72
C GLU A 412 -32.08 -18.20 -31.50
N LEU A 413 -32.77 -18.78 -32.48
CA LEU A 413 -33.00 -20.21 -32.54
C LEU A 413 -31.72 -20.92 -32.96
N ARG A 414 -31.39 -22.02 -32.27
CA ARG A 414 -30.23 -22.86 -32.55
C ARG A 414 -30.58 -24.34 -32.40
N ARG A 415 -30.29 -25.13 -33.42
CA ARG A 415 -30.39 -26.59 -33.36
C ARG A 415 -29.05 -27.20 -32.95
N THR A 416 -28.87 -27.44 -31.66
CA THR A 416 -27.66 -28.06 -31.07
C THR A 416 -27.58 -29.57 -31.31
N ASN A 417 -28.72 -30.23 -31.54
CA ASN A 417 -28.83 -31.65 -31.82
C ASN A 417 -29.87 -31.86 -32.93
N PRO A 418 -29.50 -32.45 -34.10
CA PRO A 418 -30.44 -32.67 -35.20
C PRO A 418 -31.69 -33.48 -34.84
N SER A 419 -31.63 -34.33 -33.81
CA SER A 419 -32.75 -35.19 -33.40
C SER A 419 -33.67 -34.55 -32.35
N LYS A 420 -33.45 -33.27 -32.02
CA LYS A 420 -34.26 -32.50 -31.06
C LYS A 420 -34.83 -31.24 -31.74
N PRO A 421 -35.93 -30.69 -31.22
CA PRO A 421 -36.40 -29.37 -31.63
C PRO A 421 -35.35 -28.29 -31.36
N SER A 422 -35.40 -27.20 -32.11
CA SER A 422 -34.56 -26.03 -31.88
C SER A 422 -34.75 -25.43 -30.49
N GLN A 423 -33.67 -24.91 -29.93
CA GLN A 423 -33.61 -24.24 -28.64
C GLN A 423 -33.38 -22.74 -28.84
N VAL A 424 -33.75 -21.91 -27.87
CA VAL A 424 -33.41 -20.48 -27.90
C VAL A 424 -32.06 -20.29 -27.21
N LEU A 425 -31.08 -19.80 -27.97
CA LEU A 425 -29.87 -19.20 -27.44
C LEU A 425 -30.18 -17.77 -27.00
N LEU A 426 -29.80 -17.42 -25.78
CA LEU A 426 -29.84 -16.07 -25.24
C LEU A 426 -28.40 -15.61 -25.03
N ASN A 427 -28.06 -14.40 -25.47
CA ASN A 427 -26.75 -13.81 -25.22
C ASN A 427 -26.90 -12.36 -24.73
N SER A 428 -26.09 -11.97 -23.76
CA SER A 428 -25.99 -10.61 -23.24
C SER A 428 -24.53 -10.30 -22.94
N ASP A 429 -23.94 -9.43 -23.77
CA ASP A 429 -22.54 -9.02 -23.71
C ASP A 429 -22.46 -7.50 -23.67
N PHE A 430 -21.80 -6.99 -22.65
CA PHE A 430 -21.73 -5.57 -22.31
C PHE A 430 -20.39 -5.27 -21.64
N SER A 431 -19.81 -4.14 -21.98
CA SER A 431 -18.58 -3.65 -21.40
C SER A 431 -18.74 -2.20 -20.95
N VAL A 432 -17.95 -1.83 -19.95
CA VAL A 432 -17.88 -0.46 -19.46
C VAL A 432 -17.10 0.37 -20.48
N THR A 433 -17.71 1.47 -20.93
CA THR A 433 -17.06 2.44 -21.84
C THR A 433 -16.89 3.82 -21.23
N GLY A 434 -17.51 4.08 -20.07
CA GLY A 434 -17.24 5.29 -19.30
C GLY A 434 -15.79 5.34 -18.84
N LYS A 435 -15.16 6.51 -18.93
CA LYS A 435 -13.81 6.73 -18.40
C LYS A 435 -13.94 7.01 -16.91
N HIS A 436 -13.57 6.04 -16.10
CA HIS A 436 -13.65 6.09 -14.64
C HIS A 436 -12.27 6.00 -13.99
N PHE A 437 -12.14 6.45 -12.74
CA PHE A 437 -10.91 6.23 -11.98
C PHE A 437 -10.76 4.75 -11.58
N ALA A 438 -11.85 4.13 -11.11
CA ALA A 438 -11.93 2.68 -10.91
C ALA A 438 -13.35 2.15 -11.09
N VAL A 439 -13.44 0.85 -11.39
CA VAL A 439 -14.69 0.10 -11.60
C VAL A 439 -14.64 -1.22 -10.81
N ARG A 440 -15.76 -1.64 -10.22
CA ARG A 440 -15.94 -2.95 -9.57
C ARG A 440 -17.37 -3.46 -9.69
N ASN A 441 -17.62 -4.68 -9.20
CA ASN A 441 -18.95 -5.30 -9.08
C ASN A 441 -19.74 -5.37 -10.40
N THR A 442 -19.03 -5.41 -11.53
CA THR A 442 -19.60 -5.59 -12.87
C THR A 442 -20.49 -6.83 -12.89
N THR A 443 -21.75 -6.65 -13.28
CA THR A 443 -22.78 -7.69 -13.23
C THR A 443 -23.64 -7.61 -14.49
N HIS A 444 -23.67 -8.71 -15.25
CA HIS A 444 -24.66 -8.97 -16.27
C HIS A 444 -25.85 -9.68 -15.61
N GLN A 445 -27.07 -9.24 -15.92
CA GLN A 445 -28.30 -9.92 -15.57
C GLN A 445 -29.07 -10.27 -16.85
N VAL A 446 -29.55 -11.51 -16.93
CA VAL A 446 -30.49 -11.95 -17.97
C VAL A 446 -31.67 -12.64 -17.28
N SER A 447 -32.88 -12.29 -17.70
CA SER A 447 -34.11 -12.85 -17.16
C SER A 447 -35.18 -13.04 -18.21
N VAL A 448 -35.98 -14.09 -18.03
CA VAL A 448 -37.23 -14.31 -18.77
C VAL A 448 -38.32 -14.55 -17.73
N PRO A 449 -39.32 -13.64 -17.60
CA PRO A 449 -40.31 -13.69 -16.52
C PRO A 449 -41.02 -15.06 -16.37
N GLY A 450 -41.01 -15.58 -15.15
CA GLY A 450 -41.58 -16.90 -14.84
C GLY A 450 -40.88 -18.06 -15.56
N VAL A 451 -39.59 -17.94 -15.90
CA VAL A 451 -38.75 -19.06 -16.38
C VAL A 451 -37.43 -19.11 -15.62
N PHE A 452 -36.65 -18.02 -15.66
CA PHE A 452 -35.39 -17.91 -14.95
C PHE A 452 -34.94 -16.45 -14.77
N SER A 453 -34.01 -16.25 -13.84
CA SER A 453 -33.18 -15.04 -13.73
C SER A 453 -31.76 -15.49 -13.39
N LYS A 454 -30.74 -14.99 -14.09
CA LYS A 454 -29.33 -15.28 -13.84
C LYS A 454 -28.54 -13.98 -13.74
N LYS A 455 -27.60 -13.94 -12.79
CA LYS A 455 -26.59 -12.88 -12.62
C LYS A 455 -25.20 -13.50 -12.69
N LYS A 456 -24.27 -12.85 -13.40
CA LYS A 456 -22.85 -13.25 -13.51
C LYS A 456 -21.98 -12.02 -13.73
N GLU A 457 -20.71 -12.09 -13.34
CA GLU A 457 -19.73 -11.02 -13.60
C GLU A 457 -19.28 -10.94 -15.06
N LYS A 458 -19.45 -12.04 -15.81
CA LYS A 458 -19.07 -12.18 -17.21
C LYS A 458 -20.32 -12.23 -18.11
N PRO A 459 -20.17 -11.96 -19.43
CA PRO A 459 -21.25 -12.10 -20.40
C PRO A 459 -22.04 -13.40 -20.26
N ILE A 460 -23.36 -13.30 -20.37
CA ILE A 460 -24.27 -14.43 -20.16
C ILE A 460 -24.67 -14.98 -21.51
N GLN A 461 -24.19 -16.18 -21.82
CA GLN A 461 -24.73 -17.06 -22.85
C GLN A 461 -25.50 -18.21 -22.19
N GLU A 462 -26.72 -18.46 -22.64
CA GLU A 462 -27.62 -19.50 -22.09
C GLU A 462 -28.43 -20.15 -23.21
N ILE A 463 -28.64 -21.46 -23.16
CA ILE A 463 -29.54 -22.18 -24.08
C ILE A 463 -30.74 -22.69 -23.31
N VAL A 464 -31.93 -22.32 -23.75
CA VAL A 464 -33.20 -22.66 -23.09
C VAL A 464 -34.19 -23.34 -24.03
N ASP A 465 -35.09 -24.12 -23.46
CA ASP A 465 -36.20 -24.75 -24.19
C ASP A 465 -37.14 -23.69 -24.78
N THR A 466 -37.31 -23.71 -26.11
CA THR A 466 -38.13 -22.73 -26.84
C THR A 466 -39.57 -22.68 -26.34
N GLY A 467 -40.16 -23.84 -25.99
CA GLY A 467 -41.54 -23.92 -25.50
C GLY A 467 -41.74 -23.27 -24.13
N LYS A 468 -40.67 -23.07 -23.34
CA LYS A 468 -40.74 -22.38 -22.04
C LYS A 468 -40.65 -20.86 -22.15
N VAL A 469 -40.10 -20.35 -23.25
CA VAL A 469 -39.77 -18.91 -23.42
C VAL A 469 -40.53 -18.21 -24.55
N ILE A 470 -41.13 -18.95 -25.49
CA ILE A 470 -41.95 -18.37 -26.56
C ILE A 470 -43.07 -17.48 -26.01
N GLY A 471 -43.25 -16.31 -26.61
CA GLY A 471 -44.22 -15.29 -26.20
C GLY A 471 -43.82 -14.46 -24.98
N LYS A 472 -42.63 -14.69 -24.39
CA LYS A 472 -42.13 -13.94 -23.23
C LYS A 472 -41.10 -12.89 -23.64
N GLY A 473 -40.85 -11.91 -22.76
CA GLY A 473 -39.76 -10.95 -22.90
C GLY A 473 -38.43 -11.52 -22.41
N LEU A 474 -37.37 -11.35 -23.21
CA LEU A 474 -35.98 -11.37 -22.76
C LEU A 474 -35.65 -9.99 -22.20
N SER A 475 -35.47 -9.89 -20.88
CA SER A 475 -35.07 -8.65 -20.20
C SER A 475 -33.66 -8.78 -19.64
N VAL A 476 -32.82 -7.78 -19.90
CA VAL A 476 -31.43 -7.72 -19.41
C VAL A 476 -31.19 -6.51 -18.53
N ASP A 477 -30.18 -6.59 -17.66
CA ASP A 477 -29.55 -5.43 -17.04
C ASP A 477 -28.04 -5.60 -17.08
N PHE A 478 -27.32 -4.48 -17.12
CA PHE A 478 -25.87 -4.44 -16.94
C PHE A 478 -25.56 -3.33 -15.95
N SER A 479 -24.93 -3.70 -14.84
CA SER A 479 -24.65 -2.79 -13.73
C SER A 479 -23.22 -2.92 -13.25
N TYR A 480 -22.64 -1.81 -12.82
CA TYR A 480 -21.32 -1.77 -12.20
C TYR A 480 -21.22 -0.59 -11.24
N GLU A 481 -20.35 -0.71 -10.25
CA GLU A 481 -19.96 0.42 -9.40
C GLU A 481 -18.74 1.10 -10.00
N TYR A 482 -18.75 2.43 -10.04
CA TYR A 482 -17.57 3.22 -10.38
C TYR A 482 -17.34 4.32 -9.36
N THR A 483 -16.09 4.77 -9.28
CA THR A 483 -15.77 6.05 -8.67
C THR A 483 -14.88 6.82 -9.63
N ASN A 484 -15.16 8.12 -9.74
CA ASN A 484 -14.30 9.09 -10.43
C ASN A 484 -13.38 9.82 -9.42
N HIS A 485 -13.53 9.52 -8.13
CA HIS A 485 -12.77 10.10 -7.02
C HIS A 485 -11.67 9.16 -6.54
N TYR A 486 -10.59 9.74 -6.05
CA TYR A 486 -9.44 9.00 -5.53
C TYR A 486 -8.84 9.65 -4.29
N ASN A 487 -8.16 8.84 -3.51
CA ASN A 487 -7.29 9.28 -2.43
C ASN A 487 -5.86 9.30 -2.98
N GLU A 488 -5.18 10.44 -2.86
CA GLU A 488 -3.75 10.54 -3.17
C GLU A 488 -2.99 10.00 -1.96
N ASN A 489 -2.32 8.85 -2.12
CA ASN A 489 -1.58 8.23 -1.04
C ASN A 489 -0.12 8.63 -1.12
N TYR A 490 0.39 9.16 -0.02
CA TYR A 490 1.81 9.41 0.16
C TYR A 490 2.40 8.34 1.08
N VAL A 491 3.66 7.99 0.83
CA VAL A 491 4.45 7.15 1.72
C VAL A 491 5.54 7.98 2.35
N CYS A 492 5.70 7.86 3.67
CA CYS A 492 6.79 8.51 4.36
C CYS A 492 8.10 7.78 4.04
N THR A 493 8.93 8.36 3.17
CA THR A 493 10.23 7.79 2.78
C THR A 493 11.35 8.17 3.75
N GLU A 494 11.20 9.26 4.49
CA GLU A 494 12.10 9.64 5.57
C GLU A 494 11.33 9.78 6.88
N LYS A 495 11.43 8.76 7.75
CA LYS A 495 10.72 8.69 9.04
C LYS A 495 11.65 8.44 10.22
N GLN A 496 11.27 8.94 11.38
CA GLN A 496 11.99 8.73 12.63
C GLN A 496 11.05 8.82 13.83
N ASN A 497 11.07 7.82 14.72
CA ASN A 497 10.24 7.78 15.95
C ASN A 497 8.73 8.03 15.73
N GLY A 498 8.19 7.66 14.56
CA GLY A 498 6.78 7.89 14.18
C GLY A 498 6.51 9.24 13.50
N GLU A 499 7.49 10.14 13.46
CA GLU A 499 7.44 11.43 12.77
C GLU A 499 7.91 11.27 11.32
N CYS A 500 7.35 12.08 10.41
CA CYS A 500 7.71 12.06 8.99
C CYS A 500 8.38 13.36 8.55
N PHE A 501 9.53 13.27 7.89
CA PHE A 501 10.29 14.42 7.39
C PHE A 501 10.25 14.56 5.86
N LYS A 502 9.88 13.48 5.16
CA LYS A 502 9.68 13.48 3.71
C LYS A 502 8.58 12.49 3.32
N TRP A 503 7.57 13.03 2.67
CA TRP A 503 6.51 12.28 2.00
C TRP A 503 6.79 12.23 0.50
N GLU A 504 6.74 11.04 -0.10
CA GLU A 504 6.76 10.87 -1.54
C GLU A 504 5.42 10.32 -2.01
N PHE A 505 4.94 10.81 -3.16
CA PHE A 505 3.73 10.29 -3.78
C PHE A 505 3.93 8.82 -4.13
N LYS A 506 3.05 7.95 -3.64
CA LYS A 506 3.14 6.51 -3.85
C LYS A 506 2.21 6.08 -4.98
N ASP A 507 0.91 6.27 -4.79
CA ASP A 507 -0.14 5.86 -5.70
C ASP A 507 -1.43 6.67 -5.48
N LYS A 508 -2.38 6.57 -6.42
CA LYS A 508 -3.77 6.98 -6.22
C LYS A 508 -4.59 5.72 -5.99
N THR A 509 -5.46 5.72 -4.98
CA THR A 509 -6.40 4.61 -4.73
C THR A 509 -7.84 5.07 -4.80
N PRO A 510 -8.78 4.21 -5.23
CA PRO A 510 -10.16 4.62 -5.46
C PRO A 510 -10.90 4.95 -4.17
N ASP A 511 -11.58 6.10 -4.14
CA ASP A 511 -12.50 6.45 -3.07
C ASP A 511 -13.87 5.80 -3.34
N TRP A 512 -14.05 4.60 -2.80
CA TRP A 512 -15.30 3.85 -2.89
C TRP A 512 -16.42 4.39 -1.98
N THR A 513 -16.15 5.37 -1.10
CA THR A 513 -17.22 5.98 -0.28
C THR A 513 -18.11 6.91 -1.09
N LYS A 514 -17.58 7.44 -2.20
CA LYS A 514 -18.28 8.26 -3.20
C LYS A 514 -18.62 7.48 -4.47
N ALA A 515 -18.77 6.15 -4.37
CA ALA A 515 -19.07 5.32 -5.52
C ALA A 515 -20.51 5.51 -6.03
N GLU A 516 -20.66 5.58 -7.35
CA GLU A 516 -21.94 5.58 -8.06
C GLU A 516 -22.21 4.19 -8.67
N THR A 517 -23.49 3.87 -8.90
CA THR A 517 -23.89 2.59 -9.51
C THR A 517 -24.63 2.82 -10.82
N TYR A 518 -23.99 2.43 -11.92
CA TYR A 518 -24.63 2.39 -13.23
C TYR A 518 -25.61 1.21 -13.34
N HIS A 519 -26.73 1.42 -14.02
CA HIS A 519 -27.63 0.36 -14.47
C HIS A 519 -28.18 0.69 -15.85
N LEU A 520 -27.97 -0.21 -16.81
CA LEU A 520 -28.52 -0.10 -18.18
C LEU A 520 -30.07 0.01 -18.15
N SER A 521 -30.72 -0.78 -17.29
CA SER A 521 -32.17 -0.81 -17.12
C SER A 521 -32.76 0.50 -16.60
N LYS A 522 -32.05 1.23 -15.73
CA LYS A 522 -32.48 2.54 -15.23
C LYS A 522 -32.41 3.61 -16.32
N LEU A 523 -31.40 3.55 -17.19
CA LEU A 523 -31.21 4.52 -18.28
C LEU A 523 -32.17 4.28 -19.45
N TYR A 524 -32.44 3.02 -19.80
CA TYR A 524 -33.15 2.64 -21.02
C TYR A 524 -34.57 2.08 -20.78
N GLY A 525 -34.98 1.84 -19.54
CA GLY A 525 -36.36 1.44 -19.20
C GLY A 525 -36.82 0.17 -19.93
N SER A 526 -37.94 0.24 -20.64
CA SER A 526 -38.46 -0.89 -21.43
C SER A 526 -37.57 -1.29 -22.61
N GLU A 527 -36.64 -0.45 -23.05
CA GLU A 527 -35.78 -0.75 -24.20
C GLU A 527 -34.79 -1.90 -23.92
N VAL A 528 -34.47 -2.23 -22.67
CA VAL A 528 -33.65 -3.42 -22.32
C VAL A 528 -34.45 -4.73 -22.34
N THR A 529 -35.61 -4.75 -23.01
CA THR A 529 -36.40 -5.96 -23.27
C THR A 529 -36.65 -6.16 -24.77
N VAL A 530 -36.62 -7.41 -25.24
CA VAL A 530 -37.14 -7.81 -26.56
C VAL A 530 -38.06 -9.04 -26.43
N PRO A 531 -39.13 -9.16 -27.24
CA PRO A 531 -39.97 -10.36 -27.22
C PRO A 531 -39.21 -11.56 -27.83
N ILE A 532 -39.40 -12.73 -27.26
CA ILE A 532 -38.97 -14.03 -27.82
C ILE A 532 -40.19 -14.60 -28.57
N ASP A 533 -40.32 -14.22 -29.84
CA ASP A 533 -41.49 -14.51 -30.68
C ASP A 533 -41.17 -15.30 -31.96
N PRO A 534 -40.47 -16.45 -31.87
CA PRO A 534 -40.31 -17.34 -33.02
C PRO A 534 -41.67 -17.88 -33.49
N THR A 535 -41.74 -18.29 -34.76
CA THR A 535 -42.89 -19.00 -35.34
C THR A 535 -42.87 -20.50 -34.97
N PHE A 536 -42.29 -20.83 -33.81
CA PHE A 536 -41.83 -22.17 -33.49
C PHE A 536 -42.98 -23.18 -33.34
N GLY A 537 -42.85 -24.34 -34.00
CA GLY A 537 -43.83 -25.42 -33.97
C GLY A 537 -45.19 -25.10 -34.59
N LYS A 538 -45.37 -23.94 -35.23
CA LYS A 538 -46.66 -23.54 -35.81
C LYS A 538 -46.95 -24.28 -37.12
N ARG A 539 -48.24 -24.48 -37.38
CA ARG A 539 -48.79 -24.94 -38.65
C ARG A 539 -49.13 -23.75 -39.53
N ILE A 540 -48.70 -23.78 -40.79
CA ILE A 540 -48.87 -22.72 -41.78
C ILE A 540 -49.57 -23.34 -43.00
N GLU A 541 -50.86 -23.05 -43.16
CA GLU A 541 -51.67 -23.44 -44.32
C GLU A 541 -51.42 -22.43 -45.46
N LEU A 542 -51.13 -22.92 -46.66
CA LEU A 542 -50.77 -22.13 -47.84
C LEU A 542 -51.56 -22.63 -49.08
N PRO A 543 -51.94 -21.75 -50.03
CA PRO A 543 -52.64 -22.17 -51.24
C PRO A 543 -51.84 -23.12 -52.16
N GLY A 544 -50.51 -23.02 -52.14
CA GLY A 544 -49.60 -23.79 -52.99
C GLY A 544 -48.13 -23.59 -52.57
N ALA A 545 -47.22 -24.40 -53.11
CA ALA A 545 -45.80 -24.38 -52.78
C ALA A 545 -45.14 -23.03 -53.12
N LYS A 546 -45.57 -22.37 -54.21
CA LYS A 546 -45.08 -21.03 -54.58
C LYS A 546 -45.35 -19.96 -53.52
N SER A 547 -46.39 -20.11 -52.70
CA SER A 547 -46.72 -19.15 -51.63
C SER A 547 -45.71 -19.13 -50.48
N LEU A 548 -44.82 -20.13 -50.37
CA LEU A 548 -43.74 -20.16 -49.37
C LEU A 548 -42.85 -18.91 -49.44
N GLN A 549 -42.55 -18.41 -50.66
CA GLN A 549 -41.63 -17.28 -50.86
C GLN A 549 -42.10 -15.96 -50.21
N ASN A 550 -43.41 -15.85 -49.92
CA ASN A 550 -44.03 -14.69 -49.29
C ASN A 550 -43.96 -14.75 -47.76
N GLN A 551 -43.44 -15.85 -47.19
CA GLN A 551 -43.36 -16.08 -45.75
C GLN A 551 -41.96 -15.76 -45.21
N GLN A 552 -41.90 -15.13 -44.04
CA GLN A 552 -40.68 -14.93 -43.27
C GLN A 552 -40.95 -15.31 -41.81
N PHE A 553 -40.08 -16.13 -41.23
CA PHE A 553 -40.26 -16.67 -39.89
C PHE A 553 -39.16 -16.14 -38.98
N THR A 554 -39.53 -15.43 -37.91
CA THR A 554 -38.58 -14.88 -36.95
C THR A 554 -37.72 -16.01 -36.36
N VAL A 555 -36.41 -15.90 -36.49
CA VAL A 555 -35.43 -16.81 -35.87
C VAL A 555 -34.57 -16.13 -34.82
N GLY A 556 -34.60 -14.79 -34.73
CA GLY A 556 -33.88 -14.07 -33.69
C GLY A 556 -34.13 -12.57 -33.69
N ARG A 557 -33.73 -11.94 -32.59
CA ARG A 557 -33.70 -10.47 -32.45
C ARG A 557 -32.40 -10.08 -31.75
N LYS A 558 -31.80 -8.98 -32.19
CA LYS A 558 -30.58 -8.39 -31.63
C LYS A 558 -30.80 -6.92 -31.32
N LYS A 559 -30.32 -6.46 -30.16
CA LYS A 559 -30.43 -5.06 -29.75
C LYS A 559 -29.11 -4.56 -29.16
N GLY A 560 -28.55 -3.54 -29.80
CA GLY A 560 -27.28 -2.92 -29.44
C GLY A 560 -27.44 -1.55 -28.77
N PHE A 561 -26.54 -1.25 -27.85
CA PHE A 561 -26.50 -0.05 -27.01
C PHE A 561 -25.10 0.55 -27.06
N GLU A 562 -25.00 1.88 -27.13
CA GLU A 562 -23.72 2.59 -27.15
C GLU A 562 -23.86 3.94 -26.43
N GLY A 563 -23.36 4.01 -25.19
CA GLY A 563 -23.44 5.21 -24.36
C GLY A 563 -24.89 5.61 -24.06
N SER A 564 -25.29 6.81 -24.49
CA SER A 564 -26.64 7.37 -24.39
C SER A 564 -27.41 7.41 -25.73
N ARG A 565 -26.91 6.75 -26.79
CA ARG A 565 -27.54 6.75 -28.12
C ARG A 565 -28.80 5.89 -28.14
N LYS A 566 -29.74 6.22 -29.04
CA LYS A 566 -30.95 5.41 -29.25
C LYS A 566 -30.57 3.96 -29.61
N PRO A 567 -31.08 2.92 -28.91
CA PRO A 567 -30.72 1.53 -29.18
C PRO A 567 -31.06 1.10 -30.60
N VAL A 568 -30.18 0.31 -31.22
CA VAL A 568 -30.37 -0.24 -32.56
C VAL A 568 -30.92 -1.66 -32.44
N SER A 569 -32.09 -1.92 -33.02
CA SER A 569 -32.74 -3.23 -32.99
C SER A 569 -32.84 -3.82 -34.39
N LYS A 570 -32.52 -5.11 -34.55
CA LYS A 570 -32.68 -5.87 -35.80
C LYS A 570 -33.39 -7.21 -35.52
N THR A 571 -34.37 -7.53 -36.37
CA THR A 571 -35.03 -8.85 -36.39
C THR A 571 -34.44 -9.69 -37.52
N TYR A 572 -34.27 -10.98 -37.26
CA TYR A 572 -33.65 -11.95 -38.15
C TYR A 572 -34.66 -13.03 -38.52
N TYR A 573 -34.61 -13.49 -39.77
CA TYR A 573 -35.61 -14.36 -40.36
C TYR A 573 -34.97 -15.55 -41.09
N GLU A 574 -35.65 -16.68 -41.02
CA GLU A 574 -35.55 -17.72 -42.03
C GLU A 574 -36.71 -17.62 -43.03
N GLY A 575 -36.54 -18.24 -44.19
CA GLY A 575 -37.59 -18.32 -45.20
C GLY A 575 -37.40 -19.51 -46.12
N PHE A 576 -38.47 -19.87 -46.80
CA PHE A 576 -38.52 -20.96 -47.77
C PHE A 576 -39.06 -20.42 -49.10
N LYS A 577 -38.62 -20.97 -50.22
CA LYS A 577 -39.22 -20.73 -51.53
C LYS A 577 -39.09 -21.97 -52.40
N LEU A 578 -39.84 -22.02 -53.49
CA LEU A 578 -39.60 -23.00 -54.54
C LEU A 578 -38.30 -22.62 -55.27
N SER A 579 -37.38 -23.57 -55.48
CA SER A 579 -36.15 -23.34 -56.23
C SER A 579 -36.44 -23.14 -57.72
N ASN A 580 -35.64 -22.35 -58.42
CA ASN A 580 -35.70 -22.22 -59.88
C ASN A 580 -35.42 -23.56 -60.61
N ALA A 581 -34.77 -24.52 -59.94
CA ALA A 581 -34.55 -25.88 -60.44
C ALA A 581 -35.70 -26.86 -60.13
N SER A 582 -36.83 -26.37 -59.60
CA SER A 582 -37.97 -27.19 -59.24
C SER A 582 -38.97 -27.32 -60.38
N GLU A 583 -39.32 -28.56 -60.74
CA GLU A 583 -40.34 -28.87 -61.75
C GLU A 583 -41.77 -28.95 -61.17
N ALA A 584 -41.93 -28.81 -59.85
CA ALA A 584 -43.22 -28.95 -59.19
C ALA A 584 -44.20 -27.83 -59.54
N LYS A 585 -45.46 -28.20 -59.78
CA LYS A 585 -46.56 -27.31 -60.14
C LYS A 585 -47.68 -27.40 -59.09
N ASP A 586 -48.24 -26.24 -58.72
CA ASP A 586 -49.42 -26.12 -57.85
C ASP A 586 -50.73 -26.54 -58.57
N VAL A 587 -50.71 -26.53 -59.91
CA VAL A 587 -51.83 -26.91 -60.79
C VAL A 587 -51.31 -27.84 -61.88
N ASN A 588 -51.92 -29.01 -62.04
CA ASN A 588 -51.56 -30.01 -63.05
C ASN A 588 -52.76 -30.28 -63.95
N GLN A 589 -52.61 -30.01 -65.25
CA GLN A 589 -53.57 -30.42 -66.27
C GLN A 589 -53.02 -31.67 -66.96
N LEU A 590 -53.82 -32.73 -67.02
CA LEU A 590 -53.47 -34.01 -67.63
C LEU A 590 -54.44 -34.32 -68.79
N GLU A 591 -53.98 -35.01 -69.82
CA GLU A 591 -54.90 -35.47 -70.89
C GLU A 591 -55.80 -36.61 -70.38
N THR A 592 -55.26 -37.46 -69.50
CA THR A 592 -55.91 -38.67 -68.97
C THR A 592 -55.53 -38.98 -67.52
N GLN A 593 -56.17 -39.99 -66.92
CA GLN A 593 -55.74 -40.66 -65.67
C GLN A 593 -54.36 -41.32 -65.85
N SER A 594 -53.32 -40.49 -65.87
CA SER A 594 -51.94 -40.90 -66.09
C SER A 594 -51.21 -40.96 -64.76
N TRP A 595 -50.37 -39.97 -64.45
CA TRP A 595 -49.63 -39.92 -63.19
C TRP A 595 -49.33 -38.49 -62.74
N LEU A 596 -49.09 -38.34 -61.43
CA LEU A 596 -48.65 -37.11 -60.79
C LEU A 596 -47.27 -37.31 -60.15
N ASN A 597 -46.47 -36.25 -60.13
CA ASN A 597 -45.22 -36.23 -59.36
C ASN A 597 -45.56 -36.03 -57.89
N LEU A 598 -45.18 -36.98 -57.02
CA LEU A 598 -45.39 -36.89 -55.58
C LEU A 598 -44.41 -35.94 -54.88
N SER A 599 -43.32 -35.58 -55.54
CA SER A 599 -42.35 -34.65 -54.97
C SER A 599 -42.96 -33.25 -54.86
N PRO A 600 -42.88 -32.59 -53.68
CA PRO A 600 -43.14 -31.15 -53.56
C PRO A 600 -42.13 -30.27 -54.34
N GLY A 601 -41.17 -30.89 -55.01
CA GLY A 601 -40.13 -30.23 -55.78
C GLY A 601 -38.90 -29.89 -54.93
N VAL A 602 -38.01 -29.09 -55.50
CA VAL A 602 -36.81 -28.61 -54.80
C VAL A 602 -37.17 -27.33 -54.06
N LEU A 603 -37.11 -27.34 -52.73
CA LEU A 603 -37.28 -26.15 -51.90
C LEU A 603 -35.92 -25.51 -51.61
N GLU A 604 -35.84 -24.19 -51.65
CA GLU A 604 -34.69 -23.45 -51.13
C GLU A 604 -35.03 -22.91 -49.73
N TYR A 605 -34.17 -23.22 -48.76
CA TYR A 605 -34.18 -22.66 -47.41
C TYR A 605 -33.09 -21.59 -47.30
N GLN A 606 -33.41 -20.45 -46.68
CA GLN A 606 -32.45 -19.39 -46.40
C GLN A 606 -32.56 -18.89 -44.96
N VAL A 607 -31.43 -18.54 -44.33
CA VAL A 607 -31.40 -18.03 -42.96
C VAL A 607 -30.26 -17.04 -42.70
N GLU A 608 -30.53 -16.10 -41.80
CA GLU A 608 -29.57 -15.17 -41.19
C GLU A 608 -29.74 -15.24 -39.67
N LEU A 609 -28.66 -15.27 -38.89
CA LEU A 609 -28.72 -15.34 -37.43
C LEU A 609 -27.96 -14.20 -36.73
N PRO A 610 -28.44 -13.71 -35.57
CA PRO A 610 -27.81 -12.67 -34.76
C PRO A 610 -26.33 -12.84 -34.42
N THR A 611 -25.86 -14.08 -34.20
CA THR A 611 -24.45 -14.38 -33.89
C THR A 611 -23.64 -14.87 -35.09
N ASP A 612 -24.15 -14.71 -36.32
CA ASP A 612 -23.57 -15.24 -37.55
C ASP A 612 -23.29 -16.76 -37.53
N SER A 613 -23.96 -17.51 -36.65
CA SER A 613 -23.71 -18.96 -36.46
C SER A 613 -24.16 -19.80 -37.66
N HIS A 614 -24.97 -19.24 -38.56
CA HIS A 614 -25.31 -19.82 -39.86
C HIS A 614 -24.10 -19.93 -40.80
N THR A 615 -23.05 -19.12 -40.60
CA THR A 615 -21.87 -19.11 -41.48
C THR A 615 -20.93 -20.30 -41.30
N ALA A 616 -20.94 -20.95 -40.12
CA ALA A 616 -20.04 -22.05 -39.79
C ALA A 616 -20.42 -23.32 -40.58
N SER A 617 -19.46 -23.96 -41.28
CA SER A 617 -19.73 -25.08 -42.20
C SER A 617 -20.59 -26.21 -41.60
N SER A 618 -20.45 -26.48 -40.30
CA SER A 618 -21.21 -27.47 -39.50
C SER A 618 -22.64 -27.07 -39.10
N PHE A 619 -23.15 -25.92 -39.56
CA PHE A 619 -24.49 -25.43 -39.23
C PHE A 619 -25.59 -26.43 -39.62
N ALA A 620 -26.44 -26.78 -38.65
CA ALA A 620 -27.58 -27.67 -38.81
C ALA A 620 -28.88 -26.88 -38.56
N PHE A 621 -29.81 -26.95 -39.52
CA PHE A 621 -31.14 -26.33 -39.41
C PHE A 621 -32.28 -27.34 -39.47
N LEU A 622 -32.12 -28.45 -40.21
CA LEU A 622 -33.16 -29.44 -40.42
C LEU A 622 -33.24 -30.45 -39.26
N ASN A 623 -34.45 -30.80 -38.87
CA ASN A 623 -34.71 -31.86 -37.90
C ASN A 623 -34.51 -33.23 -38.55
N LYS A 624 -33.83 -34.18 -37.90
CA LYS A 624 -33.69 -35.57 -38.38
C LYS A 624 -35.05 -36.29 -38.42
N ASN A 625 -35.97 -35.90 -37.54
CA ASN A 625 -37.37 -36.35 -37.56
C ASN A 625 -38.25 -35.47 -38.45
N GLY A 626 -37.64 -34.63 -39.29
CA GLY A 626 -38.31 -33.90 -40.36
C GLY A 626 -38.68 -34.83 -41.52
N GLY A 627 -39.67 -34.38 -42.30
CA GLY A 627 -40.26 -35.17 -43.37
C GLY A 627 -41.65 -34.65 -43.68
N GLY A 628 -42.43 -35.39 -44.44
CA GLY A 628 -43.80 -35.02 -44.73
C GLY A 628 -44.66 -36.21 -45.09
N ASP A 629 -45.88 -35.92 -45.50
CA ASP A 629 -46.80 -36.85 -46.15
C ASP A 629 -47.53 -36.15 -47.30
N TYR A 630 -47.84 -36.90 -48.35
CA TYR A 630 -48.68 -36.51 -49.47
C TYR A 630 -50.03 -37.23 -49.32
N TYR A 631 -51.13 -36.49 -49.35
CA TYR A 631 -52.49 -36.99 -49.20
C TYR A 631 -53.17 -36.94 -50.57
N PRO A 632 -53.12 -38.04 -51.35
CA PRO A 632 -53.80 -38.10 -52.63
C PRO A 632 -55.31 -38.19 -52.40
N VAL A 633 -56.11 -37.59 -53.29
CA VAL A 633 -57.58 -37.62 -53.21
C VAL A 633 -58.09 -39.05 -53.22
N ASP A 634 -57.56 -39.90 -54.08
CA ASP A 634 -57.87 -41.33 -54.19
C ASP A 634 -56.59 -42.13 -54.51
N VAL A 635 -56.60 -43.46 -54.34
CA VAL A 635 -55.50 -44.37 -54.76
C VAL A 635 -56.01 -45.68 -55.36
N ASP A 636 -55.24 -46.23 -56.32
CA ASP A 636 -55.45 -47.55 -56.90
C ASP A 636 -55.69 -48.62 -55.82
N LYS A 637 -56.64 -49.52 -56.06
CA LYS A 637 -57.06 -50.57 -55.12
C LYS A 637 -55.91 -51.43 -54.60
N SER A 638 -54.86 -51.68 -55.39
CA SER A 638 -53.70 -52.46 -54.93
C SER A 638 -52.94 -51.77 -53.78
N LEU A 639 -53.02 -50.44 -53.70
CA LEU A 639 -52.30 -49.58 -52.76
C LEU A 639 -53.13 -49.20 -51.53
N GLN A 640 -54.47 -49.22 -51.62
CA GLN A 640 -55.38 -48.70 -50.58
C GLN A 640 -55.11 -49.27 -49.19
N SER A 641 -54.94 -50.59 -49.08
CA SER A 641 -54.69 -51.27 -47.79
C SER A 641 -53.31 -50.94 -47.19
N LYS A 642 -52.31 -50.68 -48.04
CA LYS A 642 -50.92 -50.40 -47.65
C LYS A 642 -50.70 -48.93 -47.23
N TYR A 643 -51.46 -48.02 -47.83
CA TYR A 643 -51.33 -46.57 -47.62
C TYR A 643 -52.57 -45.92 -46.97
N ALA A 644 -53.43 -46.73 -46.34
CA ALA A 644 -54.49 -46.24 -45.47
C ALA A 644 -53.93 -45.24 -44.45
N ASN A 645 -54.57 -44.09 -44.32
CA ASN A 645 -54.04 -42.96 -43.55
C ASN A 645 -54.00 -43.28 -42.04
N GLN A 646 -52.78 -43.37 -41.51
CA GLN A 646 -52.48 -43.53 -40.07
C GLN A 646 -51.83 -42.28 -39.47
N THR A 647 -51.78 -41.18 -40.21
CA THR A 647 -51.16 -39.92 -39.77
C THR A 647 -52.12 -39.11 -38.88
N PRO A 648 -51.65 -38.09 -38.15
CA PRO A 648 -52.52 -37.19 -37.39
C PRO A 648 -53.44 -36.30 -38.26
N ASP A 649 -53.24 -36.24 -39.58
CA ASP A 649 -53.91 -35.28 -40.47
C ASP A 649 -54.95 -35.99 -41.36
N SER A 650 -56.23 -35.60 -41.23
CA SER A 650 -57.36 -36.27 -41.89
C SER A 650 -57.71 -35.71 -43.28
N TYR A 651 -56.71 -35.32 -44.09
CA TYR A 651 -56.96 -34.71 -45.42
C TYR A 651 -57.45 -35.71 -46.48
N SER A 652 -57.13 -36.99 -46.32
CA SER A 652 -57.59 -38.08 -47.19
C SER A 652 -57.68 -39.39 -46.41
N ALA A 653 -58.34 -40.38 -47.00
CA ALA A 653 -58.30 -41.79 -46.56
C ALA A 653 -56.89 -42.41 -46.73
N TYR A 654 -56.00 -41.77 -47.50
CA TYR A 654 -54.67 -42.29 -47.84
C TYR A 654 -53.55 -41.28 -47.56
N ALA A 655 -52.35 -41.77 -47.29
CA ALA A 655 -51.15 -40.94 -47.09
C ALA A 655 -49.88 -41.65 -47.59
N PHE A 656 -49.09 -40.97 -48.44
CA PHE A 656 -47.78 -41.43 -48.90
C PHE A 656 -46.66 -40.68 -48.16
N PRO A 657 -45.64 -41.38 -47.60
CA PRO A 657 -44.59 -40.73 -46.83
C PRO A 657 -43.62 -39.94 -47.70
N LEU A 658 -43.28 -38.72 -47.29
CA LEU A 658 -42.26 -37.87 -47.92
C LEU A 658 -40.99 -37.78 -47.07
N ALA A 659 -39.84 -37.71 -47.73
CA ALA A 659 -38.52 -37.56 -47.13
C ALA A 659 -37.63 -36.58 -47.92
N VAL A 660 -36.68 -35.91 -47.25
CA VAL A 660 -35.63 -35.13 -47.91
C VAL A 660 -34.53 -36.09 -48.36
N GLU A 661 -34.44 -36.33 -49.67
CA GLU A 661 -33.42 -37.21 -50.27
C GLU A 661 -32.07 -36.50 -50.40
N LYS A 662 -32.09 -35.22 -50.79
CA LYS A 662 -30.89 -34.46 -51.10
C LYS A 662 -30.91 -33.12 -50.38
N LEU A 663 -29.87 -32.85 -49.60
CA LEU A 663 -29.59 -31.54 -49.02
C LEU A 663 -28.31 -30.99 -49.65
N THR A 664 -28.39 -29.86 -50.37
CA THR A 664 -27.23 -29.24 -51.02
C THR A 664 -27.02 -27.83 -50.47
N ASP A 665 -25.94 -27.62 -49.71
CA ASP A 665 -25.50 -26.29 -49.27
C ASP A 665 -25.11 -25.43 -50.47
N GLN A 666 -25.66 -24.22 -50.57
CA GLN A 666 -25.37 -23.23 -51.61
C GLN A 666 -24.42 -22.13 -51.11
N GLY A 667 -23.91 -22.25 -49.87
CA GLY A 667 -23.05 -21.26 -49.24
C GLY A 667 -23.82 -20.01 -48.81
N ILE A 668 -23.07 -18.91 -48.66
CA ILE A 668 -23.60 -17.62 -48.18
C ILE A 668 -23.82 -16.69 -49.38
N GLN A 669 -25.05 -16.17 -49.51
CA GLN A 669 -25.44 -15.19 -50.53
C GLN A 669 -26.18 -14.04 -49.85
N GLY A 670 -25.74 -12.79 -50.07
CA GLY A 670 -26.36 -11.62 -49.45
C GLY A 670 -26.41 -11.66 -47.92
N GLY A 671 -25.40 -12.27 -47.27
CA GLY A 671 -25.33 -12.46 -45.81
C GLY A 671 -26.15 -13.64 -45.27
N LYS A 672 -26.98 -14.30 -46.10
CA LYS A 672 -27.81 -15.45 -45.72
C LYS A 672 -27.17 -16.74 -46.18
N ARG A 673 -27.22 -17.81 -45.37
CA ARG A 673 -26.86 -19.14 -45.86
C ARG A 673 -28.06 -19.80 -46.52
N GLN A 674 -27.83 -20.47 -47.64
CA GLN A 674 -28.86 -21.08 -48.46
C GLN A 674 -28.63 -22.59 -48.61
N TYR A 675 -29.71 -23.36 -48.65
CA TYR A 675 -29.70 -24.79 -48.88
C TYR A 675 -30.82 -25.19 -49.84
N GLN A 676 -30.56 -26.14 -50.73
CA GLN A 676 -31.58 -26.79 -51.55
C GLN A 676 -31.96 -28.14 -50.95
N LEU A 677 -33.27 -28.37 -50.81
CA LEU A 677 -33.89 -29.58 -50.26
C LEU A 677 -34.67 -30.26 -51.39
N GLY A 678 -34.11 -31.35 -51.91
CA GLY A 678 -34.78 -32.26 -52.85
C GLY A 678 -35.57 -33.33 -52.10
N TRP A 679 -36.84 -33.47 -52.45
CA TRP A 679 -37.79 -34.36 -51.78
C TRP A 679 -38.16 -35.57 -52.63
N THR A 680 -38.37 -36.69 -51.96
CA THR A 680 -38.78 -37.97 -52.56
C THR A 680 -39.93 -38.59 -51.78
N SER A 681 -40.62 -39.53 -52.42
CA SER A 681 -41.67 -40.36 -51.83
C SER A 681 -41.27 -41.83 -51.92
N ASP A 682 -42.21 -42.74 -51.67
CA ASP A 682 -42.10 -44.12 -52.13
C ASP A 682 -42.12 -44.20 -53.67
N TYR A 683 -41.65 -45.32 -54.23
CA TYR A 683 -41.68 -45.59 -55.67
C TYR A 683 -42.80 -46.55 -56.02
N PHE A 684 -43.49 -46.31 -57.13
CA PHE A 684 -44.67 -47.06 -57.56
C PHE A 684 -44.45 -47.57 -58.99
N PHE A 685 -44.67 -48.87 -59.20
CA PHE A 685 -44.42 -49.55 -60.46
C PHE A 685 -45.72 -50.22 -60.92
N PRO A 686 -46.32 -49.78 -62.04
CA PRO A 686 -47.49 -50.42 -62.62
C PRO A 686 -47.06 -51.65 -63.43
N ALA A 687 -47.86 -52.71 -63.34
CA ALA A 687 -47.66 -53.93 -64.11
C ALA A 687 -47.99 -53.72 -65.60
N GLU A 688 -47.26 -54.39 -66.47
CA GLU A 688 -47.31 -54.19 -67.93
C GLU A 688 -48.64 -54.62 -68.57
N HIS A 689 -49.28 -55.69 -68.06
CA HIS A 689 -50.49 -56.25 -68.66
C HIS A 689 -51.71 -56.28 -67.73
N THR A 690 -51.50 -56.21 -66.41
CA THR A 690 -52.55 -56.25 -65.38
C THR A 690 -52.86 -54.90 -64.74
N GLY A 691 -52.01 -53.88 -64.97
CA GLY A 691 -52.13 -52.56 -64.31
C GLY A 691 -51.78 -52.54 -62.82
N PHE A 692 -51.68 -53.70 -62.17
CA PHE A 692 -51.40 -53.86 -60.74
C PHE A 692 -50.20 -53.03 -60.28
N ILE A 693 -50.40 -52.13 -59.31
CA ILE A 693 -49.31 -51.26 -58.84
C ILE A 693 -48.64 -51.87 -57.61
N GLN A 694 -47.33 -52.12 -57.68
CA GLN A 694 -46.51 -52.49 -56.53
C GLN A 694 -45.61 -51.32 -56.11
N SER A 695 -45.51 -51.06 -54.80
CA SER A 695 -44.66 -49.98 -54.29
C SER A 695 -43.45 -50.44 -53.47
N TYR A 696 -42.35 -49.68 -53.58
CA TYR A 696 -41.12 -49.81 -52.78
C TYR A 696 -41.05 -48.68 -51.73
N PRO A 697 -40.76 -48.98 -50.44
CA PRO A 697 -40.78 -48.01 -49.34
C PRO A 697 -39.53 -47.10 -49.31
N TYR A 698 -39.29 -46.32 -50.37
CA TYR A 698 -38.06 -45.54 -50.56
C TYR A 698 -37.92 -44.39 -49.56
N ALA A 699 -38.99 -43.66 -49.26
CA ALA A 699 -38.94 -42.54 -48.31
C ALA A 699 -38.53 -43.00 -46.90
N LYS A 700 -38.90 -44.23 -46.52
CA LYS A 700 -38.43 -44.87 -45.28
C LYS A 700 -36.92 -45.15 -45.32
N ARG A 701 -36.39 -45.67 -46.43
CA ARG A 701 -34.94 -45.92 -46.59
C ARG A 701 -34.12 -44.65 -46.49
N VAL A 702 -34.60 -43.57 -47.11
CA VAL A 702 -33.96 -42.25 -47.02
C VAL A 702 -33.92 -41.73 -45.58
N LYS A 703 -35.02 -41.85 -44.82
CA LYS A 703 -35.05 -41.50 -43.37
C LYS A 703 -34.13 -42.38 -42.52
N GLU A 704 -33.92 -43.65 -42.91
CA GLU A 704 -32.92 -44.56 -42.32
C GLU A 704 -31.47 -44.23 -42.72
N GLY A 705 -31.24 -43.25 -43.62
CA GLY A 705 -29.91 -42.90 -44.15
C GLY A 705 -29.38 -43.90 -45.18
N ARG A 706 -30.25 -44.73 -45.77
CA ARG A 706 -29.90 -45.78 -46.74
C ARG A 706 -30.29 -45.37 -48.15
N LYS A 707 -29.38 -45.54 -49.10
CA LYS A 707 -29.66 -45.46 -50.54
C LYS A 707 -29.60 -46.87 -51.14
N PRO A 708 -30.74 -47.56 -51.35
CA PRO A 708 -30.76 -48.91 -51.89
C PRO A 708 -30.31 -48.96 -53.34
N SER A 709 -29.80 -50.11 -53.79
CA SER A 709 -29.45 -50.34 -55.20
C SER A 709 -30.67 -50.63 -56.07
N GLN A 710 -30.51 -50.53 -57.39
CA GLN A 710 -31.55 -50.84 -58.37
C GLN A 710 -31.97 -52.32 -58.30
N GLU A 711 -31.00 -53.22 -58.09
CA GLU A 711 -31.20 -54.66 -57.91
C GLU A 711 -31.92 -54.98 -56.59
N GLU A 712 -31.61 -54.25 -55.51
CA GLU A 712 -32.34 -54.37 -54.24
C GLU A 712 -33.81 -53.95 -54.37
N ILE A 713 -34.09 -52.89 -55.13
CA ILE A 713 -35.46 -52.43 -55.43
C ILE A 713 -36.19 -53.48 -56.27
N LYS A 714 -35.57 -53.93 -57.37
CA LYS A 714 -36.14 -54.89 -58.31
C LYS A 714 -36.51 -56.20 -57.63
N ARG A 715 -35.57 -56.81 -56.88
CA ARG A 715 -35.84 -58.04 -56.10
C ARG A 715 -36.99 -57.85 -55.11
N TYR A 716 -37.02 -56.74 -54.36
CA TYR A 716 -38.10 -56.48 -53.41
C TYR A 716 -39.47 -56.37 -54.10
N ILE A 717 -39.54 -55.66 -55.24
CA ILE A 717 -40.78 -55.53 -56.02
C ILE A 717 -41.25 -56.89 -56.55
N GLU A 718 -40.37 -57.69 -57.15
CA GLU A 718 -40.70 -59.01 -57.69
C GLU A 718 -41.11 -60.02 -56.61
N GLU A 719 -40.47 -59.99 -55.42
CA GLU A 719 -40.84 -60.84 -54.29
C GLU A 719 -42.17 -60.43 -53.65
N GLN A 720 -42.43 -59.12 -53.49
CA GLN A 720 -43.67 -58.62 -52.91
C GLN A 720 -44.86 -58.79 -53.85
N ALA A 721 -44.68 -58.61 -55.17
CA ALA A 721 -45.75 -58.80 -56.15
C ALA A 721 -46.33 -60.22 -56.09
N LYS A 722 -45.47 -61.25 -56.00
CA LYS A 722 -45.89 -62.66 -55.85
C LYS A 722 -46.79 -62.89 -54.64
N GLN A 723 -46.54 -62.18 -53.54
CA GLN A 723 -47.31 -62.30 -52.30
C GLN A 723 -48.59 -61.46 -52.35
N GLN A 724 -48.47 -60.17 -52.69
CA GLN A 724 -49.56 -59.19 -52.62
C GLN A 724 -50.60 -59.41 -53.72
N TYR A 725 -50.18 -59.72 -54.95
CA TYR A 725 -51.09 -60.10 -56.02
C TYR A 725 -51.88 -61.36 -55.66
N LYS A 726 -51.22 -62.41 -55.13
CA LYS A 726 -51.90 -63.64 -54.69
C LYS A 726 -52.90 -63.39 -53.57
N GLN A 727 -52.55 -62.54 -52.61
CA GLN A 727 -53.42 -62.19 -51.49
C GLN A 727 -54.65 -61.38 -51.94
N GLN A 728 -54.48 -60.43 -52.86
CA GLN A 728 -55.57 -59.54 -53.30
C GLN A 728 -56.45 -60.14 -54.40
N THR A 729 -55.93 -61.07 -55.21
CA THR A 729 -56.59 -61.57 -56.43
C THR A 729 -56.90 -63.08 -56.43
N GLY A 730 -56.33 -63.83 -55.48
CA GLY A 730 -56.35 -65.30 -55.48
C GLY A 730 -55.47 -65.95 -56.56
N GLN A 731 -54.86 -65.18 -57.47
CA GLN A 731 -54.09 -65.70 -58.61
C GLN A 731 -52.57 -65.62 -58.40
N ASP A 732 -51.82 -66.50 -59.05
CA ASP A 732 -50.36 -66.45 -59.03
C ASP A 732 -49.85 -65.32 -59.94
N TRP A 733 -48.79 -64.63 -59.52
CA TRP A 733 -48.21 -63.52 -60.28
C TRP A 733 -47.54 -63.99 -61.58
N GLN A 734 -47.96 -63.44 -62.72
CA GLN A 734 -47.46 -63.75 -64.06
C GLN A 734 -47.30 -62.50 -64.95
N ASP A 735 -46.70 -61.44 -64.40
CA ASP A 735 -46.54 -60.15 -65.10
C ASP A 735 -45.15 -59.51 -64.87
N SER A 736 -44.84 -58.50 -65.67
CA SER A 736 -43.66 -57.62 -65.60
C SER A 736 -44.07 -56.23 -65.09
N PHE A 737 -43.12 -55.43 -64.59
CA PHE A 737 -43.37 -54.05 -64.18
C PHE A 737 -42.70 -53.04 -65.11
N LEU A 738 -43.42 -51.97 -65.43
CA LEU A 738 -42.90 -50.83 -66.16
C LEU A 738 -41.95 -50.00 -65.28
N HIS A 739 -40.97 -49.36 -65.91
CA HIS A 739 -40.05 -48.39 -65.29
C HIS A 739 -39.18 -48.89 -64.12
N LEU A 740 -39.09 -50.21 -63.88
CA LEU A 740 -38.19 -50.82 -62.88
C LEU A 740 -36.73 -50.33 -62.98
N GLU A 741 -36.24 -50.15 -64.22
CA GLU A 741 -34.85 -49.74 -64.47
C GLU A 741 -34.60 -48.23 -64.25
N HIS A 742 -35.66 -47.42 -64.12
CA HIS A 742 -35.60 -45.96 -63.92
C HIS A 742 -36.61 -45.52 -62.84
N PRO A 743 -36.40 -45.91 -61.57
CA PRO A 743 -37.35 -45.68 -60.49
C PRO A 743 -37.48 -44.18 -60.15
N VAL A 744 -38.73 -43.72 -60.04
CA VAL A 744 -39.09 -42.30 -59.82
C VAL A 744 -40.32 -42.19 -58.89
N SER A 745 -40.41 -41.11 -58.10
CA SER A 745 -41.57 -40.83 -57.23
C SER A 745 -42.78 -40.30 -58.00
N ARG A 746 -43.37 -41.17 -58.82
CA ARG A 746 -44.62 -40.93 -59.54
C ARG A 746 -45.73 -41.77 -58.95
N TYR A 747 -46.93 -41.22 -58.94
CA TYR A 747 -48.15 -41.91 -58.51
C TYR A 747 -49.15 -41.92 -59.67
N TYR A 748 -49.62 -43.10 -60.05
CA TYR A 748 -50.55 -43.30 -61.15
C TYR A 748 -51.98 -43.18 -60.63
N LEU A 749 -52.82 -42.42 -61.34
CA LEU A 749 -54.20 -42.19 -60.92
C LEU A 749 -55.06 -43.47 -61.10
N PRO A 750 -55.99 -43.79 -60.19
CA PRO A 750 -56.87 -44.94 -60.32
C PRO A 750 -57.71 -44.84 -61.59
N ILE A 751 -57.70 -45.92 -62.36
CA ILE A 751 -58.40 -46.11 -63.63
C ILE A 751 -59.64 -47.01 -63.47
N GLU A 752 -59.92 -47.49 -62.26
CA GLU A 752 -61.07 -48.32 -61.94
C GLU A 752 -62.39 -47.52 -62.05
N ALA A 753 -63.44 -48.17 -62.54
CA ALA A 753 -64.73 -47.50 -62.80
C ALA A 753 -65.43 -46.94 -61.54
N ASP A 754 -65.14 -47.52 -60.37
CA ASP A 754 -65.63 -47.07 -59.06
C ASP A 754 -64.72 -46.02 -58.38
N SER A 755 -63.62 -45.61 -59.03
CA SER A 755 -62.85 -44.42 -58.65
C SER A 755 -63.77 -43.19 -58.62
N LYS A 756 -63.61 -42.36 -57.59
CA LYS A 756 -64.34 -41.08 -57.49
C LYS A 756 -63.78 -40.01 -58.43
N LEU A 757 -62.67 -40.28 -59.11
CA LEU A 757 -62.07 -39.37 -60.09
C LEU A 757 -62.84 -39.42 -61.42
N LYS A 758 -63.28 -38.26 -61.90
CA LYS A 758 -64.07 -38.05 -63.13
C LYS A 758 -63.38 -36.99 -64.02
N PRO A 759 -63.46 -37.11 -65.35
CA PRO A 759 -62.84 -36.16 -66.25
C PRO A 759 -63.48 -34.76 -66.14
N LYS A 760 -62.67 -33.73 -66.37
CA LYS A 760 -63.02 -32.28 -66.34
C LYS A 760 -63.45 -31.76 -64.95
N GLU A 761 -63.34 -32.57 -63.91
CA GLU A 761 -63.44 -32.12 -62.51
C GLU A 761 -62.05 -31.74 -61.95
N GLN A 762 -62.03 -30.79 -61.01
CA GLN A 762 -60.82 -30.35 -60.33
C GLN A 762 -60.72 -30.98 -58.94
N TYR A 763 -59.57 -31.61 -58.67
CA TYR A 763 -59.22 -32.28 -57.43
C TYR A 763 -58.05 -31.58 -56.75
N GLU A 764 -57.91 -31.75 -55.43
CA GLU A 764 -56.81 -31.18 -54.64
C GLU A 764 -56.17 -32.24 -53.74
N ASN A 765 -54.92 -32.60 -54.04
CA ASN A 765 -54.08 -33.37 -53.13
C ASN A 765 -53.45 -32.43 -52.10
N LYS A 766 -53.26 -32.86 -50.86
CA LYS A 766 -52.57 -32.05 -49.83
C LYS A 766 -51.15 -32.53 -49.60
N VAL A 767 -50.23 -31.61 -49.39
CA VAL A 767 -48.85 -31.88 -48.97
C VAL A 767 -48.65 -31.31 -47.58
N VAL A 768 -48.13 -32.11 -46.65
CA VAL A 768 -47.76 -31.68 -45.30
C VAL A 768 -46.26 -31.90 -45.10
N LEU A 769 -45.49 -30.85 -44.82
CA LEU A 769 -44.05 -30.94 -44.49
C LEU A 769 -43.85 -30.47 -43.04
N ARG A 770 -43.25 -31.30 -42.18
CA ARG A 770 -43.16 -31.10 -40.72
C ARG A 770 -41.71 -30.91 -40.25
N ASN A 771 -41.55 -30.18 -39.14
CA ASN A 771 -40.27 -29.87 -38.50
C ASN A 771 -39.28 -29.13 -39.44
N MET A 772 -39.81 -28.18 -40.20
CA MET A 772 -39.08 -27.41 -41.21
C MET A 772 -38.34 -26.23 -40.58
N GLY A 773 -37.08 -26.02 -40.98
CA GLY A 773 -36.29 -24.85 -40.56
C GLY A 773 -35.86 -24.91 -39.10
N LEU A 774 -35.27 -23.84 -38.59
CA LEU A 774 -35.03 -23.66 -37.16
C LEU A 774 -36.34 -23.49 -36.38
N ASN A 775 -37.40 -22.94 -36.96
CA ASN A 775 -38.70 -22.86 -36.27
C ASN A 775 -39.41 -24.22 -36.14
N ASP A 776 -38.92 -25.33 -36.71
CA ASP A 776 -39.64 -26.61 -36.72
C ASP A 776 -41.11 -26.48 -37.22
N VAL A 777 -41.38 -25.57 -38.18
CA VAL A 777 -42.74 -25.31 -38.67
C VAL A 777 -43.31 -26.49 -39.45
N THR A 778 -44.64 -26.56 -39.49
CA THR A 778 -45.37 -27.48 -40.38
C THR A 778 -46.02 -26.68 -41.52
N PHE A 779 -45.57 -26.89 -42.74
CA PHE A 779 -46.23 -26.36 -43.94
C PHE A 779 -47.32 -27.32 -44.40
N VAL A 780 -48.46 -26.76 -44.79
CA VAL A 780 -49.50 -27.49 -45.50
C VAL A 780 -49.87 -26.71 -46.76
N TYR A 781 -49.96 -27.39 -47.90
CA TYR A 781 -50.46 -26.76 -49.12
C TYR A 781 -51.14 -27.72 -50.08
N GLY A 782 -51.96 -27.13 -50.96
CA GLY A 782 -52.61 -27.81 -52.06
C GLY A 782 -51.68 -28.08 -53.25
N GLN A 783 -51.92 -29.20 -53.92
CA GLN A 783 -51.59 -29.41 -55.30
C GLN A 783 -52.86 -29.83 -56.03
N THR A 784 -53.36 -28.96 -56.91
CA THR A 784 -54.56 -29.24 -57.68
C THR A 784 -54.24 -30.00 -58.97
N PHE A 785 -55.18 -30.84 -59.40
CA PHE A 785 -55.11 -31.51 -60.69
C PHE A 785 -56.49 -31.73 -61.31
N SER A 786 -56.53 -31.87 -62.63
CA SER A 786 -57.69 -32.30 -63.41
C SER A 786 -57.21 -33.06 -64.65
N PHE A 787 -58.10 -33.86 -65.24
CA PHE A 787 -57.79 -34.60 -66.47
C PHE A 787 -58.94 -34.55 -67.48
N ASP A 788 -58.65 -34.49 -68.77
CA ASP A 788 -59.67 -34.26 -69.80
C ASP A 788 -60.52 -35.49 -70.13
N ARG A 789 -59.94 -36.69 -70.09
CA ARG A 789 -60.57 -37.97 -70.50
C ARG A 789 -60.21 -39.15 -69.61
N TYR A 790 -61.04 -40.18 -69.60
CA TYR A 790 -60.64 -41.48 -69.02
C TYR A 790 -59.46 -42.07 -69.80
N LEU A 791 -58.53 -42.77 -69.14
CA LEU A 791 -57.42 -43.42 -69.85
C LEU A 791 -57.93 -44.60 -70.69
N VAL A 792 -58.77 -45.45 -70.08
CA VAL A 792 -59.42 -46.60 -70.72
C VAL A 792 -60.92 -46.58 -70.39
N GLY A 793 -61.78 -46.93 -71.34
CA GLY A 793 -63.23 -46.99 -71.13
C GLY A 793 -64.00 -47.68 -72.26
N ASN A 794 -65.33 -47.58 -72.20
CA ASN A 794 -66.25 -47.94 -73.29
C ASN A 794 -66.27 -46.83 -74.37
N VAL A 795 -66.83 -47.12 -75.56
CA VAL A 795 -67.15 -46.12 -76.59
C VAL A 795 -68.08 -45.02 -76.06
N LEU A 796 -68.90 -45.36 -75.06
CA LEU A 796 -69.83 -44.43 -74.39
C LEU A 796 -69.17 -43.56 -73.31
N ASP A 797 -67.97 -43.92 -72.86
CA ASP A 797 -67.17 -43.10 -71.95
C ASP A 797 -66.27 -42.16 -72.78
N ASP A 798 -66.05 -40.91 -72.34
CA ASP A 798 -65.09 -39.99 -72.99
C ASP A 798 -63.66 -40.43 -72.66
N ALA A 799 -63.24 -41.53 -73.29
CA ALA A 799 -62.02 -42.28 -73.02
C ALA A 799 -61.01 -42.17 -74.16
N TYR A 800 -59.72 -42.20 -73.81
CA TYR A 800 -58.62 -42.10 -74.77
C TYR A 800 -58.34 -43.43 -75.47
N VAL A 801 -58.35 -44.54 -74.72
CA VAL A 801 -58.33 -45.90 -75.26
C VAL A 801 -59.69 -46.54 -75.01
N VAL A 802 -60.27 -47.16 -76.04
CA VAL A 802 -61.59 -47.76 -75.97
C VAL A 802 -61.51 -49.26 -76.23
N GLU A 803 -62.12 -50.07 -75.34
CA GLU A 803 -62.31 -51.49 -75.60
C GLU A 803 -63.45 -51.69 -76.61
N GLN A 804 -63.11 -51.96 -77.87
CA GLN A 804 -64.07 -52.43 -78.87
C GLN A 804 -64.01 -53.96 -79.01
N HIS A 805 -65.17 -54.56 -79.25
CA HIS A 805 -65.26 -55.95 -79.66
C HIS A 805 -64.98 -56.01 -81.16
N ASP A 806 -64.05 -56.87 -81.61
CA ASP A 806 -63.81 -57.04 -83.04
C ASP A 806 -65.11 -57.46 -83.77
N PRO A 807 -65.41 -56.87 -84.95
CA PRO A 807 -66.57 -57.26 -85.72
C PRO A 807 -66.42 -58.71 -86.22
N LEU A 808 -67.47 -59.51 -86.04
CA LEU A 808 -67.49 -60.90 -86.48
C LEU A 808 -67.40 -60.99 -88.01
N VAL A 809 -66.27 -61.48 -88.52
CA VAL A 809 -66.06 -61.75 -89.95
C VAL A 809 -66.53 -63.16 -90.28
N PRO A 810 -67.45 -63.37 -91.25
CA PRO A 810 -67.84 -64.71 -91.68
C PRO A 810 -66.67 -65.41 -92.39
N MET A 811 -66.22 -66.55 -91.86
CA MET A 811 -65.19 -67.39 -92.49
C MET A 811 -65.80 -68.66 -93.07
N SER A 812 -65.51 -68.94 -94.35
CA SER A 812 -66.03 -70.11 -95.07
C SER A 812 -65.26 -71.41 -94.80
N SER A 813 -64.01 -71.33 -94.37
CA SER A 813 -63.27 -72.43 -93.74
C SER A 813 -62.19 -71.89 -92.80
N TYR A 814 -61.90 -72.63 -91.72
CA TYR A 814 -60.85 -72.29 -90.76
C TYR A 814 -59.87 -73.46 -90.63
N PRO A 815 -58.57 -73.29 -90.96
CA PRO A 815 -57.62 -74.40 -90.94
C PRO A 815 -57.24 -74.87 -89.52
N HIS A 816 -57.46 -74.04 -88.50
CA HIS A 816 -57.15 -74.36 -87.09
C HIS A 816 -58.39 -74.85 -86.33
N GLN A 817 -59.13 -75.79 -86.91
CA GLN A 817 -60.24 -76.43 -86.21
C GLN A 817 -59.73 -77.40 -85.13
N VAL A 818 -60.28 -77.31 -83.92
CA VAL A 818 -59.99 -78.24 -82.83
C VAL A 818 -61.26 -78.98 -82.43
N THR A 819 -61.22 -80.31 -82.41
CA THR A 819 -62.37 -81.13 -82.03
C THR A 819 -62.47 -81.21 -80.51
N VAL A 820 -63.40 -80.46 -79.93
CA VAL A 820 -63.72 -80.51 -78.49
C VAL A 820 -64.69 -81.65 -78.24
N LYS A 821 -64.28 -82.68 -77.48
CA LYS A 821 -65.19 -83.73 -77.01
C LYS A 821 -66.18 -83.15 -75.99
N ARG A 822 -67.37 -83.75 -75.85
CA ARG A 822 -68.41 -83.34 -74.88
C ARG A 822 -67.88 -83.21 -73.43
N GLU A 823 -66.95 -84.08 -73.06
CA GLU A 823 -66.28 -84.11 -71.75
C GLU A 823 -65.37 -82.88 -71.55
N GLN A 824 -64.60 -82.54 -72.58
CA GLN A 824 -63.75 -81.36 -72.64
C GLN A 824 -64.58 -80.07 -72.73
N GLN A 825 -65.74 -80.11 -73.39
CA GLN A 825 -66.69 -79.00 -73.45
C GLN A 825 -67.25 -78.69 -72.05
N GLN A 826 -67.56 -79.70 -71.24
CA GLN A 826 -67.96 -79.50 -69.85
C GLN A 826 -66.80 -78.92 -69.02
N ALA A 827 -65.59 -79.46 -69.15
CA ALA A 827 -64.42 -78.93 -68.43
C ALA A 827 -64.05 -77.48 -68.83
N ILE A 828 -64.20 -77.11 -70.11
CA ILE A 828 -64.06 -75.72 -70.56
C ILE A 828 -65.22 -74.85 -70.03
N TYR A 829 -66.45 -75.37 -70.01
CA TYR A 829 -67.60 -74.66 -69.47
C TYR A 829 -67.46 -74.40 -67.96
N ASP A 830 -66.97 -75.37 -67.19
CA ASP A 830 -66.72 -75.22 -65.76
C ASP A 830 -65.57 -74.21 -65.51
N LEU A 831 -64.48 -74.30 -66.29
CA LEU A 831 -63.40 -73.31 -66.29
C LEU A 831 -63.91 -71.88 -66.60
N LEU A 832 -64.87 -71.73 -67.53
CA LEU A 832 -65.49 -70.46 -67.88
C LEU A 832 -66.51 -69.99 -66.83
N LYS A 833 -67.24 -70.90 -66.20
CA LYS A 833 -68.24 -70.61 -65.17
C LYS A 833 -67.58 -69.99 -63.93
N ASP A 834 -66.39 -70.48 -63.58
CA ASP A 834 -65.53 -69.88 -62.54
C ASP A 834 -64.96 -68.51 -62.96
N GLN A 835 -64.98 -68.15 -64.25
CA GLN A 835 -64.60 -66.80 -64.72
C GLN A 835 -65.76 -65.81 -64.82
N VAL A 836 -66.98 -66.26 -65.16
CA VAL A 836 -68.15 -65.37 -65.37
C VAL A 836 -68.65 -64.71 -64.08
N HIS A 837 -68.31 -65.27 -62.91
CA HIS A 837 -68.74 -64.78 -61.60
C HIS A 837 -67.67 -64.05 -60.78
N GLU A 838 -66.43 -63.93 -61.27
CA GLU A 838 -65.38 -63.18 -60.56
C GLU A 838 -65.31 -61.72 -61.02
N GLU A 839 -65.13 -60.83 -60.06
CA GLU A 839 -65.09 -59.38 -60.26
C GLU A 839 -64.00 -58.93 -61.25
N LYS A 840 -64.23 -57.79 -61.91
CA LYS A 840 -63.23 -57.15 -62.78
C LYS A 840 -61.95 -56.88 -61.99
N LEU A 841 -60.84 -57.50 -62.39
CA LEU A 841 -59.56 -57.31 -61.71
C LEU A 841 -59.08 -55.87 -61.93
N PHE A 842 -59.02 -55.07 -60.87
CA PHE A 842 -58.65 -53.64 -60.93
C PHE A 842 -59.41 -52.87 -62.03
N GLY A 843 -60.71 -53.17 -62.20
CA GLY A 843 -61.56 -52.52 -63.20
C GLY A 843 -61.46 -53.07 -64.64
N PHE A 844 -60.50 -53.95 -64.93
CA PHE A 844 -60.32 -54.58 -66.24
C PHE A 844 -61.05 -55.93 -66.35
N ARG A 845 -61.38 -56.32 -67.59
CA ARG A 845 -61.69 -57.74 -67.86
C ARG A 845 -60.45 -58.56 -67.56
N ARG A 846 -60.63 -59.64 -66.79
CA ARG A 846 -59.59 -60.57 -66.32
C ARG A 846 -58.69 -61.01 -67.48
N THR A 847 -57.54 -60.35 -67.68
CA THR A 847 -56.50 -60.72 -68.66
C THR A 847 -55.79 -61.98 -68.19
N ASN A 848 -56.52 -63.08 -68.29
CA ASN A 848 -56.11 -64.38 -67.78
C ASN A 848 -55.03 -64.96 -68.71
N ARG A 849 -53.78 -64.52 -68.54
CA ARG A 849 -52.61 -64.92 -69.32
C ARG A 849 -52.45 -66.46 -69.33
N GLY A 850 -52.70 -67.08 -68.18
CA GLY A 850 -52.78 -68.53 -68.01
C GLY A 850 -54.15 -69.17 -68.37
N PHE A 851 -55.09 -68.47 -69.02
CA PHE A 851 -56.31 -69.08 -69.57
C PHE A 851 -55.96 -69.98 -70.73
N TYR A 852 -55.12 -69.47 -71.65
CA TYR A 852 -54.64 -70.21 -72.80
C TYR A 852 -54.01 -71.54 -72.35
N ASP A 853 -53.08 -71.51 -71.39
CA ASP A 853 -52.45 -72.71 -70.84
C ASP A 853 -53.46 -73.65 -70.13
N ARG A 854 -54.50 -73.10 -69.50
CA ARG A 854 -55.55 -73.90 -68.85
C ARG A 854 -56.49 -74.55 -69.86
N VAL A 855 -56.87 -73.87 -70.93
CA VAL A 855 -57.64 -74.45 -72.03
C VAL A 855 -56.81 -75.46 -72.81
N ASN A 856 -55.53 -75.17 -73.08
CA ASN A 856 -54.61 -76.06 -73.78
C ASN A 856 -54.37 -77.38 -73.03
N LYS A 857 -54.47 -77.37 -71.70
CA LYS A 857 -54.46 -78.58 -70.86
C LYS A 857 -55.74 -79.43 -70.95
N ILE A 858 -56.87 -78.84 -71.33
CA ILE A 858 -58.16 -79.54 -71.48
C ILE A 858 -58.32 -80.03 -72.93
N VAL A 859 -57.96 -79.18 -73.90
CA VAL A 859 -58.04 -79.41 -75.34
C VAL A 859 -56.72 -78.97 -75.96
N ASN A 860 -55.97 -79.88 -76.58
CA ASN A 860 -54.75 -79.53 -77.31
C ASN A 860 -55.07 -78.56 -78.45
N LEU A 861 -54.61 -77.31 -78.34
CA LEU A 861 -54.91 -76.24 -79.28
C LEU A 861 -54.07 -76.27 -80.56
N GLY A 862 -53.08 -77.18 -80.65
CA GLY A 862 -52.39 -77.49 -81.91
C GLY A 862 -51.49 -76.39 -82.46
N LEU A 863 -50.86 -75.61 -81.56
CA LEU A 863 -49.88 -74.56 -81.85
C LEU A 863 -48.46 -75.00 -81.48
#